data_AF-A0A0G1L400-F1
#
_entry.id   AF-A0A0G1L400-F1
#
_cell.length_a   1.000
_cell.length_b   1.000
_cell.length_c   1.000
_cell.angle_alpha   90.00
_cell.angle_beta   90.00
_cell.angle_gamma   90.00
#
_symmetry.space_group_name_H-M   'P 1'
#
loop_
_entity.id
_entity.type
_entity.pdbx_description
1 polymer ?
#
loop_
_entity_poly.entity_id
_entity_poly.type
_entity_poly.pdbx_seq_one_letter_code
_entity_poly.pdbx_strand_id
1 'polypeptide(L)'
;MKVDRLKAKWIWAKPYGSKAYNQAIVAKKQIRIRDVQNAIIRITADSFYRLLINGKWVSDGPCRSWPQHYQYDQIDIKPFLSEGLNSIEIIAIYYGVGDFHRICQMPGLLAQIDLVFVDKKRKCIVSDHNWQVAQLKAWQRNTPKISVQMSPAEYYDSRLEGKEQFQKAYIVCRTYAGPWKGLNVRDVPLLTKKLVSFGRVMGAKIVKAEGGNFCVPVARLMHIGLIELNVNVSSPCGIATIILAKRMCRMRIVSEDFIISVDGISKKNGRYTLKSGSHILTAFVSKPCYTHNKETSFRLHVAGEYELENPVKHSYENPWCFVPLNEFAFAGDDLVHFDFAHENTDHQEILRQYSNTVRGLLASIKSINEFRMKIGLRAKCLATDQMFVKDAFSDFVNRQELGSGSKFIKRASALTYDNSEPTIVYPSKQGDIELCYDLGRQNCGYYSFELDAESGVVVDICGVEYIDSNGRIQHTDGNRNGMRYITKSGINRFISFKRRSGRYLFITFRNFKRPIRIRKCELIESTYPVNYLGSFACSNKQLNEIWQISAHTLKLCMEDTFTDCPLYEQTLWVGDARNEALFAYGVFGSVDIAARCIKLAAQSLEKYPLVASQVPSSWECILSAWSFLWVLSVWDYYWYTGNVKWLKTLWPAVLKNINNAAGMRDERGLFTAPYWNMFDWAPIDQRHKTVLHNSLFFVGAVGAAIKCAEVLGDTKEIENLKQLRIQLCSSLNKLWDKDKKAFPDSIHEDNSISKSFSQHTSFLAIIYDVLKNANVRHAIKNIKLPPQWMTKVGSPFAIFYLYEALEKVGMPERVIASVYQNYSPMLEAGATTVWESFASGTLGNNVFPTRSHCHAWSSAPLYYFNRVILGVKQKCAGGHAFEISPRLCGLTWANGTVSSGQGPISVEWQRNGRLLEVKITSPKHVKVKFARNTSHKRLDIKLEHFKFDALE
;
A
#
# COMPACT_ATOMS: atom_id res chain seq x y z
N MET A 1 -2.97 33.79 -6.29
CA MET A 1 -1.66 34.44 -6.07
C MET A 1 -0.65 33.78 -6.98
N LYS A 2 0.12 34.54 -7.78
CA LYS A 2 1.31 33.98 -8.45
C LYS A 2 2.23 33.47 -7.34
N VAL A 3 2.44 32.15 -7.26
CA VAL A 3 3.40 31.58 -6.32
C VAL A 3 4.77 32.07 -6.77
N ASP A 4 5.47 32.82 -5.92
CA ASP A 4 6.83 33.27 -6.23
C ASP A 4 7.69 32.06 -6.59
N ARG A 5 8.36 32.16 -7.73
CA ARG A 5 9.21 31.09 -8.26
C ARG A 5 10.31 30.76 -7.23
N LEU A 6 10.47 29.47 -6.90
CA LEU A 6 11.48 29.02 -5.95
C LEU A 6 12.89 29.38 -6.45
N LYS A 7 13.74 29.86 -5.54
CA LYS A 7 15.13 30.28 -5.80
C LYS A 7 16.16 29.28 -5.27
N ALA A 8 15.72 28.31 -4.48
CA ALA A 8 16.56 27.28 -3.88
C ALA A 8 17.19 26.32 -4.89
N LYS A 9 18.39 25.83 -4.62
CA LYS A 9 19.09 24.88 -5.47
C LYS A 9 18.97 23.48 -4.88
N TRP A 10 18.93 22.46 -5.73
CA TRP A 10 19.00 21.08 -5.29
C TRP A 10 20.40 20.80 -4.77
N ILE A 11 20.50 20.31 -3.53
CA ILE A 11 21.76 20.02 -2.86
C ILE A 11 21.83 18.56 -2.43
N TRP A 12 23.05 18.03 -2.33
CA TRP A 12 23.32 16.71 -1.75
C TRP A 12 24.74 16.66 -1.18
N ALA A 13 25.11 15.56 -0.52
CA ALA A 13 26.52 15.18 -0.40
C ALA A 13 27.03 14.75 -1.78
N LYS A 14 28.33 14.89 -2.08
CA LYS A 14 28.92 14.61 -3.42
C LYS A 14 28.28 13.38 -4.11
N PRO A 15 27.81 13.48 -5.37
CA PRO A 15 26.97 12.45 -5.99
C PRO A 15 27.71 11.11 -6.18
N TYR A 16 27.00 10.01 -5.91
CA TYR A 16 27.46 8.64 -6.10
C TYR A 16 27.05 8.05 -7.46
N GLY A 17 27.21 8.78 -8.57
CA GLY A 17 26.91 8.29 -9.92
C GLY A 17 25.57 7.53 -10.05
N SER A 18 25.50 6.55 -10.96
CA SER A 18 24.32 5.69 -11.20
C SER A 18 24.11 4.56 -10.18
N LYS A 19 24.89 4.51 -9.08
CA LYS A 19 24.86 3.39 -8.10
C LYS A 19 24.26 3.77 -6.74
N ALA A 20 23.59 4.92 -6.66
CA ALA A 20 23.01 5.38 -5.41
C ALA A 20 21.82 4.47 -5.04
N TYR A 21 21.94 3.80 -3.90
CA TYR A 21 20.88 2.99 -3.28
C TYR A 21 20.84 3.29 -1.79
N ASN A 22 19.63 3.55 -1.29
CA ASN A 22 19.30 3.75 0.11
C ASN A 22 20.29 4.70 0.84
N GLN A 23 20.58 5.84 0.22
CA GLN A 23 21.53 6.82 0.74
C GLN A 23 20.82 7.86 1.59
N ALA A 24 21.37 8.17 2.75
CA ALA A 24 20.85 9.19 3.63
C ALA A 24 21.91 10.26 3.92
N ILE A 25 21.50 11.53 3.92
CA ILE A 25 22.32 12.65 4.35
C ILE A 25 21.65 13.39 5.50
N VAL A 26 22.47 14.09 6.28
CA VAL A 26 22.03 15.16 7.19
C VAL A 26 22.48 16.48 6.58
N ALA A 27 21.55 17.39 6.34
CA ALA A 27 21.81 18.77 5.92
C ALA A 27 21.52 19.72 7.09
N LYS A 28 22.44 20.66 7.34
CA LYS A 28 22.36 21.63 8.45
C LYS A 28 22.49 23.06 7.96
N LYS A 29 21.67 23.93 8.57
CA LYS A 29 21.79 25.38 8.44
C LYS A 29 21.53 26.03 9.79
N GLN A 30 22.44 26.89 10.21
CA GLN A 30 22.20 27.79 11.33
C GLN A 30 21.62 29.10 10.82
N ILE A 31 20.58 29.58 11.50
CA ILE A 31 19.97 30.88 11.22
C ILE A 31 19.86 31.65 12.53
N ARG A 32 20.29 32.91 12.52
CA ARG A 32 20.04 33.82 13.63
C ARG A 32 18.86 34.71 13.28
N ILE A 33 17.88 34.78 14.18
CA ILE A 33 16.66 35.54 13.99
C ILE A 33 16.37 36.43 15.20
N ARG A 34 15.74 37.58 14.95
CA ARG A 34 15.20 38.52 15.92
C ARG A 34 13.93 39.10 15.32
N ASP A 35 12.88 39.33 16.11
CA ASP A 35 11.65 40.01 15.66
C ASP A 35 11.01 39.39 14.39
N VAL A 36 11.00 38.06 14.28
CA VAL A 36 10.34 37.35 13.15
C VAL A 36 8.85 37.24 13.41
N GLN A 37 8.05 37.81 12.50
CA GLN A 37 6.59 37.74 12.50
C GLN A 37 6.08 36.46 11.82
N ASN A 38 6.67 36.09 10.68
CA ASN A 38 6.27 34.91 9.90
C ASN A 38 7.50 34.17 9.37
N ALA A 39 7.46 32.84 9.37
CA ALA A 39 8.53 31.99 8.86
C ALA A 39 7.95 30.76 8.15
N ILE A 40 8.10 30.71 6.82
CA ILE A 40 7.63 29.59 6.00
C ILE A 40 8.82 28.85 5.41
N ILE A 41 8.85 27.53 5.55
CA ILE A 41 9.76 26.68 4.76
C ILE A 41 9.01 26.03 3.61
N ARG A 42 9.62 26.04 2.42
CA ARG A 42 9.23 25.24 1.26
C ARG A 42 10.27 24.17 1.04
N ILE A 43 9.89 22.90 1.15
CA ILE A 43 10.84 21.79 1.21
C ILE A 43 10.34 20.58 0.41
N THR A 44 11.26 19.92 -0.28
CA THR A 44 11.04 18.62 -0.94
C THR A 44 12.36 17.87 -1.05
N ALA A 45 12.29 16.56 -1.28
CA ALA A 45 13.47 15.73 -1.50
C ALA A 45 13.11 14.51 -2.35
N ASP A 46 14.06 14.06 -3.14
CA ASP A 46 14.01 12.73 -3.73
C ASP A 46 14.86 11.81 -2.83
N SER A 47 14.28 10.91 -2.05
CA SER A 47 12.91 10.40 -2.10
C SER A 47 12.07 10.74 -0.86
N PHE A 48 12.72 11.11 0.24
CA PHE A 48 12.12 11.39 1.54
C PHE A 48 12.93 12.46 2.27
N TYR A 49 12.28 13.27 3.10
CA TYR A 49 12.91 14.13 4.08
C TYR A 49 12.21 14.04 5.45
N ARG A 50 12.99 14.28 6.51
CA ARG A 50 12.54 14.63 7.86
C ARG A 50 13.13 15.98 8.26
N LEU A 51 12.26 16.93 8.59
CA LEU A 51 12.63 18.26 9.03
C LEU A 51 12.68 18.31 10.57
N LEU A 52 13.82 18.73 11.11
CA LEU A 52 14.00 19.05 12.52
C LEU A 52 14.40 20.51 12.70
N ILE A 53 13.79 21.19 13.66
CA ILE A 53 14.15 22.55 14.05
C ILE A 53 14.43 22.55 15.54
N ASN A 54 15.63 22.95 15.92
CA ASN A 54 16.12 22.91 17.31
C ASN A 54 15.92 21.52 17.96
N GLY A 55 16.16 20.45 17.17
CA GLY A 55 16.00 19.05 17.59
C GLY A 55 14.55 18.53 17.62
N LYS A 56 13.54 19.39 17.40
CA LYS A 56 12.13 18.98 17.36
C LYS A 56 11.73 18.51 15.97
N TRP A 57 11.08 17.35 15.88
CA TRP A 57 10.54 16.82 14.62
C TRP A 57 9.34 17.64 14.13
N VAL A 58 9.52 18.38 13.04
CA VAL A 58 8.50 19.27 12.47
C VAL A 58 7.60 18.53 11.50
N SER A 59 8.16 17.87 10.48
CA SER A 59 7.40 17.15 9.45
C SER A 59 8.26 16.11 8.73
N ASP A 60 7.58 15.15 8.11
CA ASP A 60 8.14 14.26 7.10
C ASP A 60 7.47 14.55 5.75
N GLY A 61 8.17 14.27 4.65
CA GLY A 61 7.64 14.43 3.29
C GLY A 61 8.64 13.99 2.23
N PRO A 62 8.48 14.40 0.96
CA PRO A 62 7.28 15.05 0.43
C PRO A 62 6.11 14.05 0.30
N CYS A 63 4.92 14.54 -0.07
CA CYS A 63 3.88 13.64 -0.59
C CYS A 63 4.33 12.96 -1.90
N ARG A 64 3.69 11.83 -2.23
CA ARG A 64 3.92 11.14 -3.50
C ARG A 64 3.55 12.01 -4.69
N SER A 65 4.36 12.00 -5.73
CA SER A 65 4.09 12.77 -6.96
C SER A 65 4.83 12.18 -8.14
N TRP A 66 4.26 12.31 -9.34
CA TRP A 66 4.97 12.04 -10.58
C TRP A 66 6.15 13.02 -10.73
N PRO A 67 7.31 12.59 -11.26
CA PRO A 67 8.44 13.49 -11.52
C PRO A 67 8.07 14.69 -12.41
N GLN A 68 7.10 14.53 -13.31
CA GLN A 68 6.62 15.58 -14.22
C GLN A 68 5.73 16.62 -13.52
N HIS A 69 5.15 16.25 -12.38
CA HIS A 69 4.20 17.03 -11.58
C HIS A 69 4.62 17.07 -10.11
N TYR A 70 5.91 17.30 -9.88
CA TYR A 70 6.55 17.11 -8.58
C TYR A 70 6.06 18.13 -7.55
N GLN A 71 6.05 17.76 -6.27
CA GLN A 71 5.51 18.61 -5.22
C GLN A 71 6.50 18.95 -4.13
N TYR A 72 6.24 20.07 -3.46
CA TYR A 72 6.94 20.48 -2.24
C TYR A 72 5.94 20.88 -1.16
N ASP A 73 6.33 20.65 0.09
CA ASP A 73 5.54 21.03 1.25
C ASP A 73 5.81 22.49 1.59
N GLN A 74 4.77 23.21 2.01
CA GLN A 74 4.87 24.56 2.55
C GLN A 74 4.44 24.54 4.01
N ILE A 75 5.36 24.82 4.92
CA ILE A 75 5.16 24.60 6.37
C ILE A 75 5.45 25.89 7.12
N ASP A 76 4.54 26.27 8.02
CA ASP A 76 4.81 27.31 9.01
C ASP A 76 5.77 26.77 10.07
N ILE A 77 6.98 27.34 10.10
CA ILE A 77 8.03 26.96 11.04
C ILE A 77 8.19 27.95 12.18
N LYS A 78 7.45 29.06 12.19
CA LYS A 78 7.52 30.06 13.26
C LYS A 78 7.33 29.45 14.66
N PRO A 79 6.40 28.50 14.90
CA PRO A 79 6.22 27.88 16.23
C PRO A 79 7.42 27.08 16.73
N PHE A 80 8.36 26.71 15.85
CA PHE A 80 9.53 25.88 16.19
C PHE A 80 10.80 26.71 16.36
N LEU A 81 10.75 28.00 16.02
CA LEU A 81 11.89 28.90 16.12
C LEU A 81 11.89 29.63 17.48
N SER A 82 13.09 29.91 17.98
CA SER A 82 13.35 30.70 19.19
C SER A 82 14.09 31.99 18.84
N GLU A 83 14.06 33.01 19.70
CA GLU A 83 14.93 34.19 19.50
C GLU A 83 16.42 33.80 19.53
N GLY A 84 17.23 34.46 18.72
CA GLY A 84 18.66 34.17 18.62
C GLY A 84 18.97 33.05 17.61
N LEU A 85 19.88 32.14 17.99
CA LEU A 85 20.41 31.12 17.09
C LEU A 85 19.47 29.91 17.02
N ASN A 86 19.12 29.50 15.80
CA ASN A 86 18.32 28.33 15.53
C ASN A 86 19.08 27.36 14.62
N SER A 87 18.90 26.06 14.87
CA SER A 87 19.41 25.00 14.02
C SER A 87 18.30 24.39 13.19
N ILE A 88 18.45 24.46 11.87
CA ILE A 88 17.63 23.74 10.90
C ILE A 88 18.41 22.50 10.48
N GLU A 89 17.85 21.33 10.74
CA GLU A 89 18.40 20.04 10.34
C GLU A 89 17.40 19.30 9.46
N ILE A 90 17.85 18.77 8.34
CA ILE A 90 17.05 17.99 7.42
C ILE A 90 17.76 16.67 7.18
N ILE A 91 17.11 15.57 7.54
CA ILE A 91 17.54 14.23 7.13
C ILE A 91 16.87 13.96 5.80
N ALA A 92 17.62 13.69 4.74
CA ALA A 92 17.08 13.36 3.43
C ALA A 92 17.56 11.98 3.00
N ILE A 93 16.66 11.15 2.48
CA ILE A 93 16.93 9.76 2.08
C ILE A 93 16.54 9.58 0.61
N TYR A 94 17.50 9.19 -0.22
CA TYR A 94 17.29 8.78 -1.60
C TYR A 94 17.27 7.25 -1.67
N TYR A 95 16.14 6.67 -2.07
CA TYR A 95 15.99 5.22 -2.10
C TYR A 95 16.74 4.59 -3.28
N GLY A 96 16.72 5.23 -4.46
CA GLY A 96 17.43 4.76 -5.64
C GLY A 96 16.95 3.39 -6.14
N VAL A 97 15.66 3.11 -5.98
CA VAL A 97 14.98 1.90 -6.44
C VAL A 97 13.51 2.23 -6.73
N GLY A 98 12.87 1.48 -7.62
CA GLY A 98 11.44 1.65 -7.90
C GLY A 98 10.59 1.17 -6.72
N ASP A 99 9.49 1.86 -6.44
CA ASP A 99 8.42 1.42 -5.52
C ASP A 99 7.03 1.78 -6.10
N PHE A 100 5.94 1.46 -5.41
CA PHE A 100 4.58 1.74 -5.89
C PHE A 100 4.08 3.15 -5.50
N HIS A 101 4.96 3.98 -4.93
CA HIS A 101 4.62 5.28 -4.34
C HIS A 101 5.35 6.43 -5.03
N ARG A 102 6.46 6.17 -5.73
CA ARG A 102 7.29 7.21 -6.34
C ARG A 102 8.19 6.63 -7.43
N ILE A 103 8.73 7.53 -8.25
CA ILE A 103 9.71 7.18 -9.29
C ILE A 103 10.97 7.99 -9.01
N CYS A 104 11.93 7.37 -8.33
CA CYS A 104 13.21 7.98 -7.99
C CYS A 104 13.91 8.49 -9.27
N GLN A 105 14.41 9.73 -9.23
CA GLN A 105 15.13 10.33 -10.35
C GLN A 105 16.62 10.46 -10.05
N MET A 106 16.96 11.18 -8.98
CA MET A 106 18.35 11.37 -8.55
C MET A 106 18.39 11.83 -7.08
N PRO A 107 19.51 11.69 -6.35
CA PRO A 107 19.59 12.21 -4.99
C PRO A 107 19.48 13.73 -4.98
N GLY A 108 18.57 14.28 -4.16
CA GLY A 108 18.42 15.73 -4.08
C GLY A 108 17.54 16.19 -2.92
N LEU A 109 17.97 17.26 -2.26
CA LEU A 109 17.20 18.01 -1.28
C LEU A 109 17.04 19.46 -1.76
N LEU A 110 15.83 20.00 -1.66
CA LEU A 110 15.54 21.40 -1.97
C LEU A 110 14.78 22.04 -0.80
N ALA A 111 15.30 23.16 -0.28
CA ALA A 111 14.69 23.88 0.83
C ALA A 111 14.84 25.40 0.67
N GLN A 112 13.75 26.14 0.90
CA GLN A 112 13.73 27.60 0.93
C GLN A 112 12.97 28.07 2.18
N ILE A 113 13.60 28.91 2.99
CA ILE A 113 12.98 29.55 4.16
C ILE A 113 12.76 31.02 3.85
N ASP A 114 11.50 31.46 3.90
CA ASP A 114 11.13 32.86 3.76
C ASP A 114 10.68 33.42 5.11
N LEU A 115 11.42 34.42 5.58
CA LEU A 115 11.18 35.12 6.83
C LEU A 115 10.59 36.50 6.55
N VAL A 116 9.57 36.88 7.32
CA VAL A 116 9.04 38.25 7.39
C VAL A 116 9.24 38.74 8.82
N PHE A 117 9.93 39.86 8.96
CA PHE A 117 10.21 40.51 10.25
C PHE A 117 9.10 41.50 10.62
N VAL A 118 9.03 41.91 11.88
CA VAL A 118 8.05 42.88 12.39
C VAL A 118 8.13 44.22 11.66
N ASP A 119 9.33 44.64 11.23
CA ASP A 119 9.56 45.83 10.41
C ASP A 119 9.20 45.63 8.92
N LYS A 120 8.52 44.53 8.58
CA LYS A 120 8.12 44.09 7.23
C LYS A 120 9.28 43.77 6.29
N LYS A 121 10.54 43.78 6.74
CA LYS A 121 11.67 43.28 5.94
C LYS A 121 11.49 41.79 5.66
N ARG A 122 12.02 41.35 4.52
CA ARG A 122 11.97 39.95 4.08
C ARG A 122 13.38 39.40 3.93
N LYS A 123 13.58 38.15 4.37
CA LYS A 123 14.83 37.42 4.15
C LYS A 123 14.52 36.03 3.62
N CYS A 124 15.18 35.68 2.52
CA CYS A 124 15.07 34.38 1.88
C CYS A 124 16.38 33.61 2.10
N ILE A 125 16.29 32.42 2.71
CA ILE A 125 17.42 31.52 2.94
C ILE A 125 17.19 30.28 2.08
N VAL A 126 18.09 30.04 1.15
CA VAL A 126 17.96 28.99 0.14
C VAL A 126 18.94 27.84 0.39
N SER A 127 18.58 26.61 0.01
CA SER A 127 19.52 25.50 -0.12
C SER A 127 20.51 25.78 -1.24
N ASP A 128 21.79 25.85 -0.89
CA ASP A 128 22.91 26.16 -1.77
C ASP A 128 24.23 25.67 -1.15
N HIS A 129 25.38 26.12 -1.67
CA HIS A 129 26.71 25.75 -1.17
C HIS A 129 27.02 26.23 0.27
N ASN A 130 26.19 27.12 0.85
CA ASN A 130 26.34 27.62 2.22
C ASN A 130 25.63 26.73 3.25
N TRP A 131 25.02 25.62 2.83
CA TRP A 131 24.57 24.56 3.72
C TRP A 131 25.70 23.59 4.00
N GLN A 132 25.66 22.98 5.18
CA GLN A 132 26.56 21.88 5.55
C GLN A 132 25.81 20.57 5.32
N VAL A 133 26.46 19.57 4.72
CA VAL A 133 25.89 18.24 4.50
C VAL A 133 26.88 17.17 4.92
N ALA A 134 26.38 16.03 5.37
CA ALA A 134 27.18 14.84 5.65
C ALA A 134 26.37 13.58 5.33
N GLN A 135 27.06 12.49 5.01
CA GLN A 135 26.44 11.17 4.94
C GLN A 135 25.98 10.73 6.33
N LEU A 136 24.71 10.34 6.49
CA LEU A 136 24.17 9.81 7.74
C LEU A 136 24.63 8.36 7.91
N LYS A 137 25.81 8.16 8.50
CA LYS A 137 26.42 6.82 8.63
C LYS A 137 25.63 5.87 9.52
N ALA A 138 24.87 6.41 10.47
CA ALA A 138 24.00 5.61 11.32
C ALA A 138 22.89 4.91 10.50
N TRP A 139 22.43 5.51 9.40
CA TRP A 139 21.51 4.86 8.47
C TRP A 139 22.22 3.77 7.66
N GLN A 140 21.82 2.51 7.85
CA GLN A 140 22.43 1.39 7.15
C GLN A 140 21.84 1.26 5.75
N ARG A 141 22.66 1.51 4.74
CA ARG A 141 22.22 1.46 3.34
C ARG A 141 22.06 0.05 2.77
N ASN A 142 22.82 -0.93 3.27
CA ASN A 142 22.87 -2.28 2.69
C ASN A 142 21.77 -3.20 3.27
N THR A 143 20.54 -2.89 2.92
CA THR A 143 19.33 -3.58 3.36
C THR A 143 18.50 -4.05 2.14
N PRO A 144 17.60 -5.03 2.29
CA PRO A 144 16.61 -5.36 1.28
C PRO A 144 15.50 -4.30 1.24
N LYS A 145 14.63 -4.36 0.23
CA LYS A 145 13.32 -3.70 0.29
C LYS A 145 12.43 -4.30 1.38
N ILE A 146 11.55 -3.45 1.94
CA ILE A 146 10.47 -3.91 2.84
C ILE A 146 9.57 -4.87 2.06
N SER A 147 9.08 -4.44 0.90
CA SER A 147 8.30 -5.23 -0.05
C SER A 147 8.52 -4.66 -1.46
N VAL A 148 7.94 -5.28 -2.49
CA VAL A 148 7.99 -4.71 -3.85
C VAL A 148 7.36 -3.30 -3.90
N GLN A 149 6.34 -3.06 -3.09
CA GLN A 149 5.60 -1.80 -3.07
C GLN A 149 6.32 -0.67 -2.32
N MET A 150 7.28 -1.01 -1.45
CA MET A 150 7.78 -0.09 -0.42
C MET A 150 9.29 0.16 -0.51
N SER A 151 9.74 1.16 0.25
CA SER A 151 11.13 1.56 0.37
C SER A 151 12.06 0.46 0.92
N PRO A 152 13.39 0.64 0.82
CA PRO A 152 14.37 -0.13 1.60
C PRO A 152 14.03 -0.22 3.10
N ALA A 153 14.41 -1.34 3.73
CA ALA A 153 14.22 -1.56 5.15
C ALA A 153 15.10 -0.62 5.99
N GLU A 154 14.52 -0.06 7.04
CA GLU A 154 15.18 0.86 7.98
C GLU A 154 15.96 0.11 9.04
N TYR A 155 17.29 0.11 8.91
CA TYR A 155 18.22 -0.30 9.96
C TYR A 155 19.10 0.87 10.37
N TYR A 156 19.24 1.06 11.68
CA TYR A 156 19.91 2.23 12.25
C TYR A 156 20.93 1.82 13.30
N ASP A 157 22.19 2.23 13.14
CA ASP A 157 23.28 1.96 14.08
C ASP A 157 23.70 3.25 14.79
N SER A 158 23.14 3.47 15.99
CA SER A 158 23.37 4.70 16.75
C SER A 158 24.79 4.83 17.30
N ARG A 159 25.61 3.77 17.25
CA ARG A 159 27.06 3.86 17.57
C ARG A 159 27.81 4.73 16.56
N LEU A 160 27.19 5.03 15.43
CA LEU A 160 27.74 5.87 14.36
C LEU A 160 27.21 7.30 14.37
N GLU A 161 26.24 7.63 15.22
CA GLU A 161 25.77 9.01 15.42
C GLU A 161 26.92 9.92 15.86
N GLY A 162 26.95 11.15 15.36
CA GLY A 162 27.97 12.15 15.69
C GLY A 162 29.31 11.94 14.98
N LYS A 163 29.44 10.87 14.17
CA LYS A 163 30.66 10.57 13.37
C LYS A 163 30.53 11.06 11.92
N GLU A 164 29.55 11.91 11.65
CA GLU A 164 29.33 12.56 10.36
C GLU A 164 30.41 13.60 10.08
N GLN A 165 30.98 13.55 8.87
CA GLN A 165 31.94 14.55 8.40
C GLN A 165 31.19 15.59 7.56
N PHE A 166 30.91 16.74 8.18
CA PHE A 166 30.22 17.84 7.50
C PHE A 166 31.14 18.54 6.50
N GLN A 167 30.60 18.77 5.31
CA GLN A 167 31.22 19.50 4.23
C GLN A 167 30.21 20.50 3.63
N LYS A 168 30.70 21.45 2.83
CA LYS A 168 29.79 22.31 2.05
C LYS A 168 28.94 21.47 1.11
N ALA A 169 27.67 21.84 0.97
CA ALA A 169 26.73 21.12 0.12
C ALA A 169 27.14 21.19 -1.36
N TYR A 170 27.06 20.06 -2.05
CA TYR A 170 27.23 20.00 -3.49
C TYR A 170 25.92 20.43 -4.15
N ILE A 171 25.98 21.37 -5.10
CA ILE A 171 24.82 21.78 -5.89
C ILE A 171 24.60 20.72 -6.99
N VAL A 172 23.54 19.92 -6.84
CA VAL A 172 23.14 18.91 -7.83
C VAL A 172 22.68 19.60 -9.11
N CYS A 173 21.72 20.52 -8.99
CA CYS A 173 21.25 21.33 -10.11
C CYS A 173 20.49 22.58 -9.62
N ARG A 174 20.18 23.50 -10.56
CA ARG A 174 19.25 24.62 -10.30
C ARG A 174 17.82 24.09 -10.12
N THR A 175 16.97 24.85 -9.42
CA THR A 175 15.59 24.49 -9.03
C THR A 175 14.79 23.78 -10.11
N TYR A 176 14.73 24.37 -11.32
CA TYR A 176 13.92 23.91 -12.45
C TYR A 176 14.73 23.24 -13.56
N ALA A 177 16.03 23.04 -13.34
CA ALA A 177 16.92 22.38 -14.31
C ALA A 177 16.94 20.85 -14.14
N GLY A 178 16.56 20.34 -12.97
CA GLY A 178 16.53 18.91 -12.66
C GLY A 178 15.38 18.15 -13.33
N PRO A 179 15.31 16.82 -13.11
CA PRO A 179 14.27 15.95 -13.67
C PRO A 179 12.88 16.19 -13.05
N TRP A 180 12.81 16.80 -11.86
CA TRP A 180 11.57 17.14 -11.19
C TRP A 180 10.92 18.38 -11.82
N LYS A 181 9.94 18.16 -12.69
CA LYS A 181 9.19 19.22 -13.38
C LYS A 181 7.92 19.56 -12.61
N GLY A 182 7.32 20.69 -12.96
CA GLY A 182 6.03 21.09 -12.40
C GLY A 182 6.03 21.24 -10.88
N LEU A 183 7.10 21.80 -10.28
CA LEU A 183 7.22 21.99 -8.82
C LEU A 183 6.06 22.82 -8.28
N ASN A 184 5.06 22.13 -7.72
CA ASN A 184 3.83 22.69 -7.19
C ASN A 184 3.77 22.53 -5.67
N VAL A 185 2.99 23.39 -5.02
CA VAL A 185 2.69 23.21 -3.59
C VAL A 185 1.89 21.91 -3.42
N ARG A 186 2.13 21.19 -2.32
CA ARG A 186 1.27 20.11 -1.83
C ARG A 186 -0.20 20.53 -1.86
N ASP A 187 -1.07 19.70 -2.41
CA ASP A 187 -2.51 19.98 -2.59
C ASP A 187 -3.43 19.23 -1.61
N VAL A 188 -2.84 18.65 -0.55
CA VAL A 188 -3.54 18.05 0.60
C VAL A 188 -2.84 18.45 1.91
N PRO A 189 -3.49 18.37 3.08
CA PRO A 189 -2.88 18.61 4.39
C PRO A 189 -1.68 17.70 4.68
N LEU A 190 -0.84 18.14 5.63
CA LEU A 190 0.19 17.30 6.25
C LEU A 190 -0.46 16.22 7.13
N LEU A 191 0.25 15.12 7.32
CA LEU A 191 -0.23 14.01 8.14
C LEU A 191 -0.25 14.36 9.64
N THR A 192 -1.15 13.71 10.37
CA THR A 192 -1.28 13.82 11.81
C THR A 192 -0.06 13.21 12.53
N LYS A 193 0.12 13.60 13.79
CA LYS A 193 1.10 12.99 14.70
C LYS A 193 0.43 12.84 16.06
N LYS A 194 -0.17 11.68 16.32
CA LYS A 194 -0.90 11.40 17.56
C LYS A 194 -0.19 10.31 18.34
N LEU A 195 0.19 10.59 19.59
CA LEU A 195 0.77 9.58 20.47
C LEU A 195 -0.28 8.53 20.83
N VAL A 196 0.13 7.26 20.77
CA VAL A 196 -0.65 6.09 21.11
C VAL A 196 0.23 5.15 21.94
N SER A 197 -0.14 4.99 23.20
CA SER A 197 0.48 4.02 24.12
C SER A 197 0.09 2.59 23.74
N PHE A 198 0.89 1.62 24.16
CA PHE A 198 0.56 0.21 23.95
C PHE A 198 -0.65 -0.19 24.80
N GLY A 199 -1.51 -1.06 24.28
CA GLY A 199 -2.77 -1.43 24.94
C GLY A 199 -2.55 -2.42 26.09
N ARG A 200 -1.92 -3.56 25.81
CA ARG A 200 -1.66 -4.62 26.80
C ARG A 200 -0.40 -5.42 26.50
N VAL A 201 0.15 -6.04 27.55
CA VAL A 201 1.23 -7.02 27.44
C VAL A 201 0.63 -8.38 27.09
N MET A 202 1.07 -8.99 25.99
CA MET A 202 0.69 -10.35 25.61
C MET A 202 1.57 -11.40 26.28
N GLY A 203 2.83 -11.04 26.55
CA GLY A 203 3.78 -11.89 27.26
C GLY A 203 5.18 -11.73 26.73
N ALA A 204 6.05 -12.66 27.11
CA ALA A 204 7.42 -12.69 26.65
C ALA A 204 7.94 -14.10 26.44
N LYS A 205 8.88 -14.21 25.51
CA LYS A 205 9.46 -15.47 25.07
C LYS A 205 10.98 -15.38 25.05
N ILE A 206 11.62 -16.53 25.27
CA ILE A 206 13.02 -16.73 24.90
C ILE A 206 13.00 -17.24 23.46
N VAL A 207 13.67 -16.55 22.56
CA VAL A 207 13.69 -16.89 21.13
C VAL A 207 15.11 -17.06 20.63
N LYS A 208 15.28 -17.89 19.59
CA LYS A 208 16.57 -18.05 18.91
C LYS A 208 16.38 -18.19 17.41
N ALA A 209 17.10 -17.38 16.65
CA ALA A 209 17.21 -17.54 15.20
C ALA A 209 18.55 -18.22 14.90
N GLU A 210 18.52 -19.41 14.31
CA GLU A 210 19.72 -20.16 13.90
C GLU A 210 19.91 -20.13 12.39
N GLY A 211 21.14 -20.42 11.95
CA GLY A 211 21.53 -20.51 10.54
C GLY A 211 22.05 -19.20 9.95
N GLY A 212 22.89 -19.31 8.92
CA GLY A 212 23.36 -18.16 8.15
C GLY A 212 22.29 -17.74 7.15
N ASN A 213 21.89 -16.47 7.18
CA ASN A 213 20.94 -15.90 6.21
C ASN A 213 21.69 -15.15 5.10
N PHE A 214 21.43 -15.53 3.85
CA PHE A 214 22.06 -14.96 2.67
C PHE A 214 20.98 -14.39 1.76
N CYS A 215 20.84 -13.06 1.73
CA CYS A 215 19.88 -12.36 0.88
C CYS A 215 20.63 -11.64 -0.24
N VAL A 216 20.36 -11.99 -1.49
CA VAL A 216 21.04 -11.50 -2.69
C VAL A 216 20.11 -10.55 -3.44
N PRO A 217 20.49 -9.28 -3.70
CA PRO A 217 19.69 -8.35 -4.48
C PRO A 217 19.87 -8.59 -5.99
N VAL A 218 19.36 -9.73 -6.46
CA VAL A 218 19.60 -10.29 -7.80
C VAL A 218 19.33 -9.28 -8.92
N ALA A 219 18.23 -8.51 -8.84
CA ALA A 219 17.89 -7.51 -9.85
C ALA A 219 18.92 -6.36 -9.90
N ARG A 220 19.39 -5.86 -8.75
CA ARG A 220 20.37 -4.77 -8.67
C ARG A 220 21.79 -5.20 -9.07
N LEU A 221 22.13 -6.47 -8.85
CA LEU A 221 23.41 -7.03 -9.29
C LEU A 221 23.44 -7.28 -10.80
N MET A 222 22.31 -7.67 -11.39
CA MET A 222 22.18 -7.88 -12.84
C MET A 222 22.02 -6.57 -13.60
N HIS A 223 21.22 -5.63 -13.09
CA HIS A 223 20.87 -4.37 -13.74
C HIS A 223 21.34 -3.16 -12.91
N ILE A 224 22.65 -2.94 -12.86
CA ILE A 224 23.25 -1.90 -12.02
C ILE A 224 22.73 -0.51 -12.42
N GLY A 225 22.04 0.15 -11.50
CA GLY A 225 21.51 1.50 -11.67
C GLY A 225 20.14 1.58 -12.32
N LEU A 226 19.53 0.45 -12.68
CA LEU A 226 18.15 0.41 -13.18
C LEU A 226 17.16 0.63 -12.03
N ILE A 227 16.27 1.61 -12.20
CA ILE A 227 15.16 1.90 -11.28
C ILE A 227 13.90 1.32 -11.92
N GLU A 228 13.54 0.10 -11.52
CA GLU A 228 12.43 -0.66 -12.09
C GLU A 228 11.65 -1.44 -11.02
N LEU A 229 10.45 -1.90 -11.38
CA LEU A 229 9.69 -2.90 -10.61
C LEU A 229 8.95 -3.96 -11.42
N ASN A 230 9.09 -3.93 -12.74
CA ASN A 230 8.30 -4.76 -13.64
C ASN A 230 8.69 -6.24 -13.49
N VAL A 231 7.72 -7.15 -13.58
CA VAL A 231 7.98 -8.60 -13.55
C VAL A 231 8.71 -9.05 -14.80
N ASN A 232 8.61 -8.31 -15.90
CA ASN A 232 9.30 -8.52 -17.17
C ASN A 232 10.76 -8.02 -17.16
N VAL A 233 11.46 -8.17 -16.03
CA VAL A 233 12.90 -7.86 -15.89
C VAL A 233 13.61 -9.10 -15.36
N SER A 234 14.49 -9.68 -16.18
CA SER A 234 15.12 -10.95 -15.85
C SER A 234 16.35 -10.77 -14.96
N SER A 235 16.55 -11.66 -13.99
CA SER A 235 17.69 -11.70 -13.07
C SER A 235 18.45 -13.03 -13.14
N PRO A 236 18.99 -13.42 -14.32
CA PRO A 236 19.62 -14.72 -14.54
C PRO A 236 21.01 -14.76 -13.92
N CYS A 237 21.08 -15.26 -12.69
CA CYS A 237 22.33 -15.33 -11.95
C CYS A 237 22.36 -16.50 -10.97
N GLY A 238 23.56 -16.75 -10.44
CA GLY A 238 23.78 -17.68 -9.36
C GLY A 238 24.89 -17.24 -8.42
N ILE A 239 25.14 -18.05 -7.42
CA ILE A 239 26.23 -17.92 -6.47
C ILE A 239 26.84 -19.30 -6.19
N ALA A 240 28.08 -19.32 -5.71
CA ALA A 240 28.72 -20.55 -5.29
C ALA A 240 29.69 -20.33 -4.12
N THR A 241 29.87 -21.38 -3.31
CA THR A 241 30.84 -21.44 -2.21
C THR A 241 31.35 -22.87 -2.04
N ILE A 242 32.53 -23.02 -1.45
CA ILE A 242 33.06 -24.29 -0.99
C ILE A 242 32.69 -24.44 0.48
N ILE A 243 32.10 -25.59 0.86
CA ILE A 243 31.90 -25.98 2.24
C ILE A 243 33.02 -26.93 2.63
N LEU A 244 33.87 -26.52 3.57
CA LEU A 244 34.93 -27.33 4.15
C LEU A 244 34.39 -27.99 5.42
N ALA A 245 33.94 -29.24 5.31
CA ALA A 245 33.45 -30.01 6.46
C ALA A 245 34.62 -30.71 7.15
N LYS A 246 34.93 -30.31 8.40
CA LYS A 246 36.04 -30.92 9.19
C LYS A 246 35.75 -32.36 9.62
N ARG A 247 34.47 -32.69 9.69
CA ARG A 247 33.90 -34.00 10.01
C ARG A 247 32.55 -34.13 9.32
N MET A 248 31.98 -35.33 9.35
CA MET A 248 30.63 -35.54 8.81
C MET A 248 29.64 -34.55 9.46
N CYS A 249 28.94 -33.77 8.63
CA CYS A 249 27.97 -32.79 9.10
C CYS A 249 26.61 -32.96 8.41
N ARG A 250 25.55 -32.59 9.13
CA ARG A 250 24.19 -32.55 8.56
C ARG A 250 23.86 -31.12 8.20
N MET A 251 23.48 -30.91 6.95
CA MET A 251 23.15 -29.59 6.43
C MET A 251 21.69 -29.55 6.00
N ARG A 252 21.00 -28.46 6.33
CA ARG A 252 19.67 -28.12 5.82
C ARG A 252 19.72 -26.74 5.20
N ILE A 253 19.27 -26.65 3.96
CA ILE A 253 19.14 -25.39 3.24
C ILE A 253 17.64 -25.12 3.03
N VAL A 254 17.21 -23.91 3.40
CA VAL A 254 15.84 -23.42 3.15
C VAL A 254 15.97 -22.26 2.18
N SER A 255 15.44 -22.41 0.97
CA SER A 255 15.60 -21.45 -0.12
C SER A 255 14.25 -20.85 -0.49
N GLU A 256 14.22 -19.55 -0.79
CA GLU A 256 13.06 -18.89 -1.38
C GLU A 256 13.01 -19.17 -2.89
N ASP A 257 13.93 -18.59 -3.66
CA ASP A 257 13.96 -18.70 -5.13
C ASP A 257 15.31 -19.15 -5.70
N PHE A 258 16.15 -19.87 -4.93
CA PHE A 258 17.31 -20.57 -5.48
C PHE A 258 17.02 -22.07 -5.69
N ILE A 259 17.42 -22.60 -6.84
CA ILE A 259 17.67 -24.03 -7.03
C ILE A 259 19.12 -24.29 -6.61
N ILE A 260 19.31 -25.20 -5.66
CA ILE A 260 20.60 -25.43 -5.00
C ILE A 260 21.07 -26.86 -5.23
N SER A 261 22.34 -26.99 -5.60
CA SER A 261 23.04 -28.25 -5.79
C SER A 261 24.29 -28.30 -4.92
N VAL A 262 24.54 -29.47 -4.33
CA VAL A 262 25.77 -29.77 -3.59
C VAL A 262 26.42 -30.97 -4.26
N ASP A 263 27.63 -30.79 -4.77
CA ASP A 263 28.37 -31.79 -5.56
C ASP A 263 27.53 -32.42 -6.69
N GLY A 264 26.77 -31.59 -7.40
CA GLY A 264 25.94 -32.02 -8.53
C GLY A 264 24.57 -32.57 -8.12
N ILE A 265 24.25 -32.63 -6.82
CA ILE A 265 23.01 -33.22 -6.30
C ILE A 265 22.07 -32.12 -5.76
N SER A 266 20.91 -31.98 -6.39
CA SER A 266 19.81 -31.13 -5.91
C SER A 266 18.79 -31.96 -5.14
N LYS A 267 18.41 -31.54 -3.92
CA LYS A 267 17.41 -32.24 -3.10
C LYS A 267 16.26 -31.31 -2.75
N LYS A 268 15.03 -31.71 -3.09
CA LYS A 268 13.80 -30.92 -2.81
C LYS A 268 13.60 -30.60 -1.32
N ASN A 269 14.02 -31.48 -0.42
CA ASN A 269 13.91 -31.27 1.03
C ASN A 269 15.04 -30.42 1.62
N GLY A 270 16.03 -30.02 0.79
CA GLY A 270 17.19 -29.24 1.20
C GLY A 270 18.12 -29.92 2.20
N ARG A 271 18.00 -31.23 2.44
CA ARG A 271 18.77 -31.95 3.48
C ARG A 271 19.93 -32.75 2.90
N TYR A 272 21.14 -32.47 3.37
CA TYR A 272 22.39 -33.07 2.93
C TYR A 272 23.16 -33.67 4.10
N THR A 273 23.87 -34.76 3.83
CA THR A 273 24.89 -35.31 4.73
C THR A 273 26.21 -35.14 4.01
N LEU A 274 27.08 -34.30 4.54
CA LEU A 274 28.39 -34.04 3.98
C LEU A 274 29.40 -34.93 4.69
N LYS A 275 30.31 -35.53 3.93
CA LYS A 275 31.44 -36.28 4.50
C LYS A 275 32.50 -35.27 4.96
N SER A 276 33.56 -35.75 5.60
CA SER A 276 34.73 -34.90 5.82
C SER A 276 35.35 -34.53 4.47
N GLY A 277 35.71 -33.26 4.28
CA GLY A 277 36.33 -32.75 3.05
C GLY A 277 35.64 -31.53 2.46
N SER A 278 35.98 -31.22 1.22
CA SER A 278 35.48 -30.05 0.49
C SER A 278 34.27 -30.43 -0.38
N HIS A 279 33.20 -29.65 -0.27
CA HIS A 279 31.97 -29.81 -1.02
C HIS A 279 31.64 -28.52 -1.78
N ILE A 280 31.29 -28.59 -3.05
CA ILE A 280 30.90 -27.39 -3.83
C ILE A 280 29.39 -27.19 -3.74
N LEU A 281 28.96 -26.02 -3.26
CA LEU A 281 27.57 -25.59 -3.29
C LEU A 281 27.41 -24.58 -4.43
N THR A 282 26.47 -24.86 -5.33
CA THR A 282 26.05 -23.95 -6.40
C THR A 282 24.57 -23.66 -6.28
N ALA A 283 24.18 -22.41 -6.50
CA ALA A 283 22.80 -21.96 -6.40
C ALA A 283 22.49 -21.01 -7.57
N PHE A 284 21.39 -21.23 -8.29
CA PHE A 284 20.93 -20.37 -9.37
C PHE A 284 19.46 -19.98 -9.18
N VAL A 285 19.09 -18.77 -9.61
CA VAL A 285 17.72 -18.25 -9.47
C VAL A 285 16.74 -19.19 -10.19
N SER A 286 15.68 -19.62 -9.51
CA SER A 286 14.70 -20.60 -10.00
C SER A 286 13.73 -19.98 -11.00
N LYS A 287 13.32 -18.74 -10.76
CA LYS A 287 12.41 -17.95 -11.58
C LYS A 287 13.09 -16.63 -11.92
N PRO A 288 13.88 -16.56 -13.01
CA PRO A 288 14.64 -15.36 -13.31
C PRO A 288 13.75 -14.20 -13.78
N CYS A 289 12.51 -14.42 -14.22
CA CYS A 289 11.58 -13.40 -14.71
C CYS A 289 10.14 -13.76 -14.29
N TYR A 290 9.18 -12.88 -14.57
CA TYR A 290 7.76 -13.01 -14.19
C TYR A 290 7.55 -13.13 -12.67
N THR A 291 8.37 -12.41 -11.91
CA THR A 291 8.29 -12.33 -10.46
C THR A 291 8.63 -10.93 -9.96
N HIS A 292 7.97 -10.51 -8.88
CA HIS A 292 8.31 -9.29 -8.15
C HIS A 292 9.40 -9.52 -7.08
N ASN A 293 9.94 -10.74 -6.95
CA ASN A 293 11.03 -11.03 -6.02
C ASN A 293 12.35 -10.47 -6.58
N LYS A 294 12.64 -9.21 -6.25
CA LYS A 294 13.85 -8.48 -6.67
C LYS A 294 15.09 -8.82 -5.83
N GLU A 295 14.85 -9.44 -4.68
CA GLU A 295 15.84 -10.09 -3.85
C GLU A 295 15.46 -11.57 -3.66
N THR A 296 16.47 -12.42 -3.56
CA THR A 296 16.28 -13.85 -3.26
C THR A 296 17.11 -14.20 -2.04
N SER A 297 16.56 -14.99 -1.12
CA SER A 297 17.32 -15.47 0.03
C SER A 297 17.32 -16.99 0.19
N PHE A 298 18.30 -17.47 0.96
CA PHE A 298 18.31 -18.82 1.52
C PHE A 298 18.98 -18.81 2.89
N ARG A 299 18.59 -19.79 3.72
CA ARG A 299 19.18 -20.07 5.02
C ARG A 299 19.98 -21.35 5.00
N LEU A 300 21.20 -21.27 5.51
CA LEU A 300 22.11 -22.39 5.67
C LEU A 300 22.18 -22.80 7.14
N HIS A 301 21.65 -23.98 7.46
CA HIS A 301 21.78 -24.60 8.78
C HIS A 301 22.74 -25.79 8.68
N VAL A 302 23.83 -25.77 9.43
CA VAL A 302 24.79 -26.88 9.47
C VAL A 302 24.99 -27.32 10.91
N ALA A 303 24.71 -28.58 11.18
CA ALA A 303 25.03 -29.24 12.44
C ALA A 303 26.38 -29.96 12.29
N GLY A 304 27.44 -29.32 12.79
CA GLY A 304 28.82 -29.78 12.72
C GLY A 304 29.80 -28.61 12.49
N GLU A 305 31.09 -28.90 12.53
CA GLU A 305 32.14 -27.91 12.23
C GLU A 305 32.36 -27.79 10.73
N TYR A 306 32.24 -26.57 10.22
CA TYR A 306 32.47 -26.26 8.81
C TYR A 306 33.06 -24.86 8.65
N GLU A 307 33.72 -24.64 7.52
CA GLU A 307 34.15 -23.33 7.04
C GLU A 307 33.64 -23.11 5.61
N LEU A 308 33.52 -21.85 5.19
CA LEU A 308 33.15 -21.50 3.83
C LEU A 308 34.35 -20.86 3.13
N GLU A 309 34.58 -21.20 1.86
CA GLU A 309 35.68 -20.66 1.06
C GLU A 309 35.22 -20.25 -0.34
N ASN A 310 35.83 -19.19 -0.88
CA ASN A 310 35.53 -18.69 -2.21
C ASN A 310 36.12 -19.62 -3.29
N PRO A 311 35.32 -20.15 -4.24
CA PRO A 311 35.79 -21.13 -5.20
C PRO A 311 36.72 -20.57 -6.28
N VAL A 312 36.75 -19.24 -6.46
CA VAL A 312 37.58 -18.55 -7.46
C VAL A 312 38.91 -18.08 -6.87
N LYS A 313 38.86 -17.41 -5.70
CA LYS A 313 40.05 -16.85 -5.05
C LYS A 313 40.11 -17.27 -3.58
N HIS A 314 40.98 -18.24 -3.28
CA HIS A 314 41.28 -18.67 -1.91
C HIS A 314 41.61 -17.45 -1.04
N SER A 315 41.10 -17.43 0.19
CA SER A 315 41.24 -16.32 1.15
C SER A 315 40.60 -14.97 0.76
N TYR A 316 39.73 -14.91 -0.25
CA TYR A 316 38.93 -13.70 -0.46
C TYR A 316 37.96 -13.47 0.72
N GLU A 317 37.73 -12.22 1.12
CA GLU A 317 36.94 -11.89 2.33
C GLU A 317 35.52 -12.45 2.31
N ASN A 318 34.90 -12.48 1.14
CA ASN A 318 33.60 -13.08 0.92
C ASN A 318 33.79 -14.53 0.45
N PRO A 319 33.34 -15.54 1.22
CA PRO A 319 33.49 -16.93 0.84
C PRO A 319 32.56 -17.35 -0.31
N TRP A 320 31.77 -16.42 -0.85
CA TRP A 320 30.91 -16.63 -2.00
C TRP A 320 31.45 -15.91 -3.25
N CYS A 321 31.24 -16.51 -4.42
CA CYS A 321 31.37 -15.82 -5.69
C CYS A 321 29.99 -15.65 -6.35
N PHE A 322 29.82 -14.57 -7.12
CA PHE A 322 28.61 -14.29 -7.90
C PHE A 322 28.81 -14.74 -9.35
N VAL A 323 27.81 -15.39 -9.94
CA VAL A 323 27.86 -15.95 -11.30
C VAL A 323 26.77 -15.29 -12.15
N PRO A 324 27.08 -14.20 -12.88
CA PRO A 324 26.13 -13.57 -13.80
C PRO A 324 25.97 -14.38 -15.09
N LEU A 325 24.73 -14.56 -15.54
CA LEU A 325 24.39 -15.11 -16.85
C LEU A 325 23.80 -14.01 -17.76
N ASN A 326 24.63 -13.02 -18.10
CA ASN A 326 24.24 -11.79 -18.82
C ASN A 326 23.57 -12.05 -20.17
N GLU A 327 23.89 -13.16 -20.84
CA GLU A 327 23.28 -13.56 -22.11
C GLU A 327 21.78 -13.83 -22.01
N PHE A 328 21.24 -14.03 -20.79
CA PHE A 328 19.81 -14.19 -20.56
C PHE A 328 19.16 -12.96 -19.91
N ALA A 329 19.92 -11.87 -19.72
CA ALA A 329 19.49 -10.69 -18.99
C ALA A 329 18.77 -9.71 -19.92
N PHE A 330 17.56 -9.30 -19.55
CA PHE A 330 16.76 -8.30 -20.26
C PHE A 330 15.92 -7.49 -19.26
N ALA A 331 15.44 -6.32 -19.70
CA ALA A 331 14.55 -5.47 -18.94
C ALA A 331 13.44 -4.92 -19.85
N GLY A 332 12.18 -5.18 -19.50
CA GLY A 332 11.00 -4.70 -20.19
C GLY A 332 9.97 -4.10 -19.23
N ASP A 333 8.82 -3.72 -19.80
CA ASP A 333 7.64 -3.26 -19.07
C ASP A 333 6.58 -4.36 -18.90
N ASP A 334 5.56 -4.07 -18.08
CA ASP A 334 4.42 -4.96 -17.80
C ASP A 334 3.10 -4.42 -18.40
N LEU A 335 3.17 -3.56 -19.44
CA LEU A 335 1.94 -3.10 -20.12
C LEU A 335 1.23 -4.25 -20.81
N VAL A 336 1.96 -5.25 -21.27
CA VAL A 336 1.40 -6.57 -21.55
C VAL A 336 1.52 -7.39 -20.27
N HIS A 337 0.37 -7.74 -19.69
CA HIS A 337 0.34 -8.50 -18.46
C HIS A 337 1.00 -9.88 -18.63
N PHE A 338 1.67 -10.39 -17.60
CA PHE A 338 2.45 -11.63 -17.69
C PHE A 338 1.61 -12.88 -17.96
N ASP A 339 0.28 -12.84 -17.79
CA ASP A 339 -0.61 -13.91 -18.27
C ASP A 339 -0.48 -14.11 -19.80
N PHE A 340 -0.14 -13.05 -20.53
CA PHE A 340 0.11 -13.05 -21.98
C PHE A 340 1.59 -13.12 -22.34
N ALA A 341 2.46 -13.44 -21.36
CA ALA A 341 3.91 -13.52 -21.57
C ALA A 341 4.32 -14.54 -22.65
N HIS A 342 3.46 -15.52 -22.95
CA HIS A 342 3.67 -16.51 -24.00
C HIS A 342 3.70 -15.90 -25.41
N GLU A 343 3.14 -14.69 -25.59
CA GLU A 343 3.15 -13.96 -26.85
C GLU A 343 4.53 -13.35 -27.17
N ASN A 344 5.38 -13.15 -26.16
CA ASN A 344 6.76 -12.69 -26.35
C ASN A 344 7.70 -13.89 -26.53
N THR A 345 7.75 -14.41 -27.76
CA THR A 345 8.53 -15.62 -28.11
C THR A 345 10.02 -15.48 -27.80
N ASP A 346 10.57 -14.29 -27.94
CA ASP A 346 12.00 -14.02 -27.69
C ASP A 346 12.34 -14.17 -26.21
N HIS A 347 11.53 -13.57 -25.32
CA HIS A 347 11.71 -13.73 -23.87
C HIS A 347 11.49 -15.19 -23.45
N GLN A 348 10.50 -15.89 -24.02
CA GLN A 348 10.28 -17.31 -23.72
C GLN A 348 11.47 -18.19 -24.12
N GLU A 349 12.07 -17.94 -25.27
CA GLU A 349 13.25 -18.68 -25.73
C GLU A 349 14.46 -18.43 -24.82
N ILE A 350 14.71 -17.17 -24.44
CA ILE A 350 15.76 -16.81 -23.47
C ILE A 350 15.58 -17.56 -22.15
N LEU A 351 14.36 -17.60 -21.62
CA LEU A 351 14.05 -18.26 -20.34
C LEU A 351 14.17 -19.79 -20.42
N ARG A 352 13.81 -20.37 -21.57
CA ARG A 352 14.00 -21.81 -21.86
C ARG A 352 15.48 -22.16 -21.90
N GLN A 353 16.29 -21.37 -22.60
CA GLN A 353 17.74 -21.55 -22.66
C GLN A 353 18.39 -21.40 -21.29
N TYR A 354 18.02 -20.37 -20.51
CA TYR A 354 18.45 -20.21 -19.12
C TYR A 354 18.15 -21.46 -18.29
N SER A 355 16.91 -21.94 -18.36
CA SER A 355 16.45 -23.11 -17.59
C SER A 355 17.26 -24.36 -17.95
N ASN A 356 17.57 -24.58 -19.23
CA ASN A 356 18.40 -25.70 -19.69
C ASN A 356 19.86 -25.55 -19.25
N THR A 357 20.45 -24.36 -19.40
CA THR A 357 21.82 -24.07 -18.98
C THR A 357 21.98 -24.27 -17.47
N VAL A 358 21.08 -23.71 -16.65
CA VAL A 358 21.14 -23.88 -15.19
C VAL A 358 21.00 -25.34 -14.79
N ARG A 359 20.07 -26.10 -15.39
CA ARG A 359 19.90 -27.54 -15.08
C ARG A 359 21.17 -28.33 -15.42
N GLY A 360 21.80 -28.02 -16.57
CA GLY A 360 23.07 -28.63 -16.98
C GLY A 360 24.24 -28.27 -16.08
N LEU A 361 24.34 -27.01 -15.64
CA LEU A 361 25.37 -26.56 -14.70
C LEU A 361 25.21 -27.23 -13.33
N LEU A 362 24.02 -27.21 -12.75
CA LEU A 362 23.73 -27.79 -11.43
C LEU A 362 24.01 -29.30 -11.37
N ALA A 363 23.81 -30.03 -12.47
CA ALA A 363 24.06 -31.47 -12.54
C ALA A 363 25.52 -31.84 -12.86
N SER A 364 26.24 -30.97 -13.56
CA SER A 364 27.60 -31.26 -14.04
C SER A 364 28.72 -30.67 -13.19
N ILE A 365 28.43 -29.78 -12.24
CA ILE A 365 29.40 -29.27 -11.27
C ILE A 365 29.34 -30.15 -10.02
N LYS A 366 30.20 -31.18 -9.97
CA LYS A 366 30.33 -32.13 -8.86
C LYS A 366 31.56 -31.85 -7.99
N SER A 367 32.48 -31.04 -8.49
CA SER A 367 33.74 -30.69 -7.82
C SER A 367 34.15 -29.24 -8.08
N ILE A 368 35.10 -28.75 -7.30
CA ILE A 368 35.69 -27.41 -7.44
C ILE A 368 36.38 -27.24 -8.80
N ASN A 369 37.05 -28.30 -9.29
CA ASN A 369 37.72 -28.27 -10.59
C ASN A 369 36.72 -28.12 -11.73
N GLU A 370 35.60 -28.84 -11.68
CA GLU A 370 34.53 -28.69 -12.67
C GLU A 370 33.87 -27.32 -12.60
N PHE A 371 33.68 -26.75 -11.40
CA PHE A 371 33.22 -25.37 -11.25
C PHE A 371 34.17 -24.39 -11.96
N ARG A 372 35.47 -24.47 -11.66
CA ARG A 372 36.49 -23.59 -12.24
C ARG A 372 36.55 -23.70 -13.76
N MET A 373 36.49 -24.93 -14.28
CA MET A 373 36.51 -25.20 -15.72
C MET A 373 35.25 -24.70 -16.44
N LYS A 374 34.06 -24.90 -15.86
CA LYS A 374 32.78 -24.61 -16.54
C LYS A 374 32.33 -23.16 -16.41
N ILE A 375 32.45 -22.57 -15.21
CA ILE A 375 31.91 -21.24 -14.90
C ILE A 375 32.86 -20.35 -14.11
N GLY A 376 34.08 -20.81 -13.77
CA GLY A 376 35.05 -20.05 -13.01
C GLY A 376 35.45 -18.72 -13.65
N LEU A 377 35.59 -18.67 -14.98
CA LEU A 377 35.89 -17.43 -15.72
C LEU A 377 34.74 -16.40 -15.68
N ARG A 378 33.51 -16.86 -15.43
CA ARG A 378 32.31 -16.00 -15.32
C ARG A 378 32.11 -15.49 -13.90
N ALA A 379 32.60 -16.24 -12.92
CA ALA A 379 32.40 -15.98 -11.51
C ALA A 379 33.19 -14.74 -11.05
N LYS A 380 32.52 -13.90 -10.27
CA LYS A 380 33.05 -12.65 -9.73
C LYS A 380 33.18 -12.74 -8.22
N CYS A 381 34.35 -12.37 -7.71
CA CYS A 381 34.56 -12.11 -6.28
C CYS A 381 34.03 -10.71 -5.97
N LEU A 382 32.94 -10.63 -5.21
CA LEU A 382 32.36 -9.36 -4.74
C LEU A 382 32.52 -9.29 -3.23
N ALA A 383 32.77 -8.09 -2.69
CA ALA A 383 32.78 -7.87 -1.25
C ALA A 383 31.45 -8.31 -0.63
N THR A 384 31.47 -8.73 0.64
CA THR A 384 30.27 -9.31 1.29
C THR A 384 29.09 -8.34 1.27
N ASP A 385 29.35 -7.06 1.50
CA ASP A 385 28.35 -5.99 1.52
C ASP A 385 27.91 -5.49 0.13
N GLN A 386 28.58 -5.96 -0.93
CA GLN A 386 28.15 -5.77 -2.32
C GLN A 386 27.29 -6.92 -2.81
N MET A 387 27.61 -8.16 -2.40
CA MET A 387 26.88 -9.36 -2.82
C MET A 387 25.60 -9.60 -2.03
N PHE A 388 25.63 -9.36 -0.73
CA PHE A 388 24.52 -9.66 0.17
C PHE A 388 23.98 -8.41 0.83
N VAL A 389 22.67 -8.37 1.03
CA VAL A 389 22.00 -7.39 1.89
C VAL A 389 21.71 -8.00 3.25
N LYS A 390 21.70 -7.15 4.28
CA LYS A 390 21.34 -7.59 5.64
C LYS A 390 19.82 -7.71 5.75
N ASP A 391 19.29 -8.91 5.97
CA ASP A 391 17.85 -9.13 6.22
C ASP A 391 17.62 -9.65 7.65
N ALA A 392 17.37 -8.70 8.56
CA ALA A 392 17.03 -8.94 9.95
C ALA A 392 15.60 -9.45 10.16
N PHE A 393 14.68 -9.18 9.22
CA PHE A 393 13.29 -9.58 9.39
C PHE A 393 13.13 -11.09 9.32
N SER A 394 13.98 -11.73 8.51
CA SER A 394 14.04 -13.18 8.45
C SER A 394 14.28 -13.82 9.84
N ASP A 395 15.03 -13.17 10.74
CA ASP A 395 15.29 -13.65 12.10
C ASP A 395 14.01 -13.69 12.94
N PHE A 396 13.06 -12.78 12.68
CA PHE A 396 11.75 -12.81 13.31
C PHE A 396 10.91 -13.97 12.78
N VAL A 397 10.83 -14.13 11.46
CA VAL A 397 9.99 -15.17 10.82
C VAL A 397 10.47 -16.59 11.14
N ASN A 398 11.79 -16.79 11.26
CA ASN A 398 12.39 -18.12 11.41
C ASN A 398 12.88 -18.42 12.83
N ARG A 399 12.53 -17.58 13.82
CA ARG A 399 12.91 -17.85 15.21
C ARG A 399 12.20 -19.07 15.76
N GLN A 400 12.89 -19.79 16.63
CA GLN A 400 12.31 -20.83 17.46
C GLN A 400 11.97 -20.24 18.83
N GLU A 401 10.78 -20.56 19.33
CA GLU A 401 10.42 -20.31 20.73
C GLU A 401 11.02 -21.39 21.62
N LEU A 402 11.89 -20.99 22.55
CA LEU A 402 12.56 -21.91 23.49
C LEU A 402 11.82 -22.03 24.83
N GLY A 403 10.91 -21.10 25.13
CA GLY A 403 10.13 -21.09 26.36
C GLY A 403 9.66 -19.69 26.78
N SER A 404 9.12 -19.59 27.99
CA SER A 404 8.67 -18.31 28.56
C SER A 404 9.85 -17.40 28.93
N GLY A 405 9.76 -16.14 28.49
CA GLY A 405 10.68 -15.06 28.85
C GLY A 405 10.25 -14.27 30.09
N SER A 406 9.08 -14.55 30.68
CA SER A 406 8.46 -13.68 31.70
C SER A 406 9.35 -13.42 32.92
N LYS A 407 10.13 -14.41 33.38
CA LYS A 407 11.06 -14.26 34.51
C LYS A 407 12.21 -13.29 34.25
N PHE A 408 12.48 -12.98 32.97
CA PHE A 408 13.53 -12.05 32.55
C PHE A 408 13.01 -10.62 32.40
N ILE A 409 11.76 -10.35 32.77
CA ILE A 409 11.18 -9.02 32.63
C ILE A 409 10.60 -8.57 33.96
N LYS A 410 10.97 -7.36 34.37
CA LYS A 410 10.35 -6.66 35.49
C LYS A 410 9.48 -5.53 34.94
N ARG A 411 8.23 -5.46 35.42
CA ARG A 411 7.25 -4.40 35.11
C ARG A 411 6.94 -4.26 33.61
N ALA A 412 6.64 -5.36 32.93
CA ALA A 412 6.31 -5.35 31.50
C ALA A 412 5.19 -4.34 31.14
N SER A 413 4.22 -4.14 32.04
CA SER A 413 3.11 -3.19 31.85
C SER A 413 3.52 -1.71 31.94
N ALA A 414 4.75 -1.38 32.34
CA ALA A 414 5.17 0.02 32.45
C ALA A 414 5.22 0.74 31.07
N LEU A 415 5.17 0.01 29.95
CA LEU A 415 5.06 0.61 28.60
C LEU A 415 3.61 0.82 28.12
N THR A 416 2.59 0.46 28.91
CA THR A 416 1.18 0.58 28.48
C THR A 416 0.49 1.85 28.96
N TYR A 417 1.16 2.71 29.72
CA TYR A 417 0.68 4.02 30.18
C TYR A 417 1.86 4.94 30.51
N ASP A 418 1.65 6.26 30.51
CA ASP A 418 2.71 7.22 30.83
C ASP A 418 3.01 7.21 32.34
N ASN A 419 4.24 6.84 32.70
CA ASN A 419 4.68 6.73 34.09
C ASN A 419 6.21 6.82 34.22
N SER A 420 6.69 6.93 35.47
CA SER A 420 8.12 7.06 35.78
C SER A 420 8.86 5.73 35.97
N GLU A 421 8.18 4.58 35.88
CA GLU A 421 8.80 3.26 36.05
C GLU A 421 9.33 2.70 34.73
N PRO A 422 10.57 2.16 34.68
CA PRO A 422 11.04 1.48 33.48
C PRO A 422 10.59 0.02 33.44
N THR A 423 10.33 -0.49 32.22
CA THR A 423 10.38 -1.93 31.95
C THR A 423 11.84 -2.37 31.91
N ILE A 424 12.20 -3.39 32.68
CA ILE A 424 13.58 -3.89 32.75
C ILE A 424 13.64 -5.28 32.12
N VAL A 425 14.55 -5.45 31.16
CA VAL A 425 14.79 -6.73 30.47
C VAL A 425 16.15 -7.28 30.87
N TYR A 426 16.17 -8.48 31.44
CA TYR A 426 17.38 -9.19 31.89
C TYR A 426 17.87 -10.18 30.82
N PRO A 427 19.19 -10.37 30.67
CA PRO A 427 19.73 -11.29 29.68
C PRO A 427 19.46 -12.75 30.05
N SER A 428 19.24 -13.58 29.03
CA SER A 428 19.14 -15.05 29.16
C SER A 428 20.34 -15.72 28.51
N LYS A 429 20.84 -16.80 29.13
CA LYS A 429 21.88 -17.65 28.53
C LYS A 429 21.33 -18.58 27.44
N GLN A 430 20.01 -18.74 27.34
CA GLN A 430 19.35 -19.68 26.43
C GLN A 430 19.07 -19.09 25.04
N GLY A 431 18.83 -17.77 24.96
CA GLY A 431 18.46 -17.08 23.73
C GLY A 431 18.11 -15.61 23.97
N ASP A 432 17.64 -14.96 22.92
CA ASP A 432 17.20 -13.57 22.93
C ASP A 432 15.87 -13.41 23.67
N ILE A 433 15.59 -12.21 24.18
CA ILE A 433 14.33 -11.93 24.87
C ILE A 433 13.40 -11.15 23.95
N GLU A 434 12.20 -11.69 23.73
CA GLU A 434 11.15 -11.06 22.93
C GLU A 434 9.94 -10.73 23.79
N LEU A 435 9.50 -9.47 23.75
CA LEU A 435 8.23 -9.01 24.32
C LEU A 435 7.19 -8.88 23.23
N CYS A 436 5.96 -9.28 23.51
CA CYS A 436 4.82 -9.05 22.63
C CYS A 436 3.82 -8.11 23.31
N TYR A 437 3.42 -7.06 22.60
CA TYR A 437 2.39 -6.10 23.01
C TYR A 437 1.23 -6.12 22.01
N ASP A 438 0.00 -5.96 22.49
CA ASP A 438 -1.17 -5.70 21.67
C ASP A 438 -1.55 -4.23 21.83
N LEU A 439 -1.62 -3.49 20.71
CA LEU A 439 -2.04 -2.09 20.68
C LEU A 439 -3.52 -1.90 21.04
N GLY A 440 -4.28 -2.99 21.22
CA GLY A 440 -5.72 -3.01 21.48
C GLY A 440 -6.55 -2.96 20.19
N ARG A 441 -6.00 -2.35 19.14
CA ARG A 441 -6.55 -2.32 17.79
C ARG A 441 -5.44 -2.12 16.76
N GLN A 442 -5.73 -2.48 15.51
CA GLN A 442 -4.87 -2.16 14.38
C GLN A 442 -4.56 -0.66 14.38
N ASN A 443 -3.29 -0.29 14.19
CA ASN A 443 -2.89 1.10 14.03
C ASN A 443 -1.66 1.24 13.13
N CYS A 444 -1.38 2.47 12.69
CA CYS A 444 -0.29 2.79 11.77
C CYS A 444 0.45 4.06 12.16
N GLY A 445 1.77 4.01 12.24
CA GLY A 445 2.56 5.14 12.74
C GLY A 445 4.05 4.87 12.81
N TYR A 446 4.75 5.72 13.57
CA TYR A 446 6.18 5.62 13.81
C TYR A 446 6.44 5.05 15.20
N TYR A 447 7.39 4.14 15.33
CA TYR A 447 7.81 3.64 16.64
C TYR A 447 8.71 4.68 17.30
N SER A 448 8.37 5.09 18.52
CA SER A 448 9.18 6.00 19.34
C SER A 448 9.59 5.29 20.61
N PHE A 449 10.87 5.35 20.97
CA PHE A 449 11.34 4.76 22.21
C PHE A 449 12.47 5.54 22.87
N GLU A 450 12.57 5.37 24.18
CA GLU A 450 13.69 5.77 25.02
C GLU A 450 14.11 4.58 25.87
N LEU A 451 15.39 4.21 25.78
CA LEU A 451 15.97 3.13 26.55
C LEU A 451 17.42 3.42 26.96
N ASP A 452 17.85 2.83 28.07
CA ASP A 452 19.22 2.79 28.52
C ASP A 452 19.77 1.36 28.36
N ALA A 453 20.87 1.24 27.62
CA ALA A 453 21.49 -0.03 27.26
C ALA A 453 23.01 0.12 27.11
N GLU A 454 23.73 -1.00 27.19
CA GLU A 454 25.13 -1.04 26.76
C GLU A 454 25.23 -0.89 25.23
N SER A 455 26.40 -0.53 24.72
CA SER A 455 26.57 -0.40 23.28
C SER A 455 26.49 -1.75 22.56
N GLY A 456 25.81 -1.79 21.42
CA GLY A 456 25.76 -2.96 20.54
C GLY A 456 24.55 -3.86 20.76
N VAL A 457 23.69 -3.55 21.74
CA VAL A 457 22.40 -4.23 21.88
C VAL A 457 21.57 -3.99 20.64
N VAL A 458 21.04 -5.08 20.08
CA VAL A 458 20.12 -5.06 18.93
C VAL A 458 18.70 -5.01 19.45
N VAL A 459 17.93 -4.07 18.93
CA VAL A 459 16.49 -3.90 19.18
C VAL A 459 15.78 -4.08 17.85
N ASP A 460 15.13 -5.22 17.67
CA ASP A 460 14.26 -5.47 16.53
C ASP A 460 12.81 -5.19 16.94
N ILE A 461 12.07 -4.43 16.13
CA ILE A 461 10.63 -4.19 16.33
C ILE A 461 9.89 -4.66 15.07
N CYS A 462 9.00 -5.64 15.22
CA CYS A 462 8.21 -6.22 14.14
C CYS A 462 6.71 -6.12 14.45
N GLY A 463 5.90 -5.76 13.45
CA GLY A 463 4.44 -5.65 13.59
C GLY A 463 3.69 -6.69 12.75
N VAL A 464 2.63 -7.28 13.30
CA VAL A 464 1.68 -8.13 12.57
C VAL A 464 0.24 -7.70 12.88
N GLU A 465 -0.70 -8.04 11.99
CA GLU A 465 -2.12 -7.66 12.15
C GLU A 465 -2.90 -8.69 12.96
N TYR A 466 -2.54 -9.96 12.86
CA TYR A 466 -3.37 -11.05 13.35
C TYR A 466 -2.57 -12.16 14.04
N ILE A 467 -3.13 -12.63 15.15
CA ILE A 467 -2.76 -13.85 15.85
C ILE A 467 -4.08 -14.61 16.03
N ASP A 468 -4.14 -15.85 15.56
CA ASP A 468 -5.37 -16.65 15.65
C ASP A 468 -5.67 -17.11 17.09
N SER A 469 -6.83 -17.74 17.28
CA SER A 469 -7.27 -18.26 18.58
C SER A 469 -6.35 -19.36 19.16
N ASN A 470 -5.52 -20.01 18.33
CA ASN A 470 -4.53 -21.00 18.74
C ASN A 470 -3.16 -20.37 19.05
N GLY A 471 -3.03 -19.05 18.94
CA GLY A 471 -1.76 -18.34 19.12
C GLY A 471 -0.84 -18.36 17.90
N ARG A 472 -1.31 -18.84 16.74
CA ARG A 472 -0.52 -18.84 15.51
C ARG A 472 -0.41 -17.42 14.96
N ILE A 473 0.82 -16.99 14.73
CA ILE A 473 1.12 -15.68 14.15
C ILE A 473 0.89 -15.73 12.64
N GLN A 474 0.11 -14.79 12.11
CA GLN A 474 0.10 -14.51 10.68
C GLN A 474 1.28 -13.60 10.35
N HIS A 475 2.38 -14.20 9.89
CA HIS A 475 3.51 -13.43 9.38
C HIS A 475 3.13 -12.65 8.13
N THR A 476 3.81 -11.51 7.93
CA THR A 476 3.52 -10.58 6.84
C THR A 476 4.23 -11.01 5.57
N ASP A 477 3.88 -12.18 5.04
CA ASP A 477 4.55 -12.77 3.86
C ASP A 477 4.67 -11.77 2.70
N GLY A 478 5.87 -11.65 2.12
CA GLY A 478 6.19 -10.66 1.08
C GLY A 478 6.45 -9.23 1.59
N ASN A 479 6.29 -8.96 2.89
CA ASN A 479 6.56 -7.68 3.53
C ASN A 479 7.40 -7.84 4.81
N ARG A 480 8.61 -7.27 4.81
CA ARG A 480 9.53 -7.22 5.95
C ARG A 480 9.14 -6.13 6.94
N ASN A 481 7.96 -6.26 7.56
CA ASN A 481 7.35 -5.25 8.42
C ASN A 481 8.05 -5.11 9.79
N GLY A 482 9.28 -4.59 9.77
CA GLY A 482 10.04 -4.33 10.98
C GLY A 482 11.16 -3.30 10.81
N MET A 483 11.88 -3.08 11.89
CA MET A 483 13.10 -2.26 11.94
C MET A 483 14.15 -2.90 12.84
N ARG A 484 15.40 -2.51 12.65
CA ARG A 484 16.52 -2.85 13.54
C ARG A 484 17.20 -1.57 14.02
N TYR A 485 17.36 -1.44 15.32
CA TYR A 485 18.14 -0.39 15.94
C TYR A 485 19.30 -0.99 16.74
N ILE A 486 20.52 -0.49 16.56
CA ILE A 486 21.69 -0.89 17.34
C ILE A 486 22.06 0.26 18.25
N THR A 487 22.16 -0.02 19.54
CA THR A 487 22.34 0.98 20.60
C THR A 487 23.78 1.47 20.73
N LYS A 488 23.93 2.75 21.03
CA LYS A 488 25.13 3.31 21.66
C LYS A 488 25.04 3.09 23.18
N SER A 489 26.16 3.25 23.87
CA SER A 489 26.17 3.13 25.33
C SER A 489 25.33 4.23 25.98
N GLY A 490 24.55 3.87 27.00
CA GLY A 490 23.73 4.79 27.76
C GLY A 490 22.36 5.03 27.13
N ILE A 491 21.88 6.27 27.20
CA ILE A 491 20.54 6.66 26.75
C ILE A 491 20.46 6.72 25.22
N ASN A 492 19.48 6.01 24.68
CA ASN A 492 19.10 5.97 23.28
C ASN A 492 17.67 6.51 23.14
N ARG A 493 17.48 7.52 22.28
CA ARG A 493 16.17 8.07 21.92
C ARG A 493 16.00 7.99 20.41
N PHE A 494 14.92 7.40 19.95
CA PHE A 494 14.70 7.21 18.53
C PHE A 494 13.23 7.31 18.16
N ILE A 495 12.97 7.85 16.96
CA ILE A 495 11.67 7.82 16.29
C ILE A 495 11.94 7.25 14.91
N SER A 496 11.27 6.15 14.55
CA SER A 496 11.46 5.53 13.24
C SER A 496 11.22 6.52 12.10
N PHE A 497 11.92 6.35 10.99
CA PHE A 497 11.77 7.14 9.76
C PHE A 497 10.66 6.59 8.87
N LYS A 498 10.35 5.30 9.00
CA LYS A 498 9.28 4.66 8.24
C LYS A 498 8.05 4.46 9.14
N ARG A 499 6.90 4.89 8.62
CA ARG A 499 5.57 4.52 9.13
C ARG A 499 5.33 3.02 8.87
N ARG A 500 4.80 2.31 9.87
CA ARG A 500 4.43 0.88 9.81
C ARG A 500 3.07 0.67 10.43
N SER A 501 2.43 -0.42 10.05
CA SER A 501 1.12 -0.81 10.56
C SER A 501 1.17 -2.19 11.22
N GLY A 502 0.32 -2.38 12.22
CA GLY A 502 0.14 -3.65 12.92
C GLY A 502 -0.76 -3.46 14.14
N ARG A 503 -1.18 -4.57 14.73
CA ARG A 503 -1.84 -4.60 16.03
C ARG A 503 -0.93 -5.19 17.10
N TYR A 504 -0.21 -6.26 16.76
CA TYR A 504 0.68 -6.96 17.67
C TYR A 504 2.12 -6.59 17.35
N LEU A 505 2.83 -6.06 18.35
CA LEU A 505 4.21 -5.61 18.24
C LEU A 505 5.13 -6.55 18.99
N PHE A 506 6.11 -7.10 18.29
CA PHE A 506 7.19 -7.91 18.84
C PHE A 506 8.44 -7.07 18.97
N ILE A 507 8.99 -6.97 20.18
CA ILE A 507 10.22 -6.25 20.49
C ILE A 507 11.24 -7.26 20.97
N THR A 508 12.25 -7.54 20.14
CA THR A 508 13.29 -8.54 20.42
C THR A 508 14.61 -7.86 20.76
N PHE A 509 15.15 -8.18 21.94
CA PHE A 509 16.45 -7.72 22.41
C PHE A 509 17.50 -8.81 22.26
N ARG A 510 18.59 -8.47 21.58
CA ARG A 510 19.69 -9.41 21.29
C ARG A 510 21.04 -8.82 21.66
N ASN A 511 22.02 -9.70 21.85
CA ASN A 511 23.43 -9.32 22.07
C ASN A 511 23.64 -8.40 23.29
N PHE A 512 22.96 -8.68 24.41
CA PHE A 512 23.10 -7.92 25.64
C PHE A 512 23.52 -8.81 26.81
N LYS A 513 24.34 -8.25 27.69
CA LYS A 513 24.96 -8.87 28.87
C LYS A 513 24.53 -8.18 30.16
N ARG A 514 24.00 -6.95 30.08
CA ARG A 514 23.50 -6.17 31.22
C ARG A 514 22.02 -5.83 31.04
N PRO A 515 21.25 -5.66 32.13
CA PRO A 515 19.83 -5.34 32.01
C PRO A 515 19.57 -4.07 31.20
N ILE A 516 18.58 -4.12 30.31
CA ILE A 516 18.12 -2.98 29.52
C ILE A 516 16.98 -2.30 30.29
N ARG A 517 17.00 -0.97 30.36
CA ARG A 517 15.91 -0.19 30.98
C ARG A 517 15.16 0.59 29.91
N ILE A 518 13.94 0.18 29.62
CA ILE A 518 13.08 0.85 28.64
C ILE A 518 12.21 1.84 29.41
N ARG A 519 12.42 3.13 29.17
CA ARG A 519 11.63 4.21 29.79
C ARG A 519 10.35 4.44 29.03
N LYS A 520 10.40 4.32 27.71
CA LYS A 520 9.31 4.68 26.83
C LYS A 520 9.34 3.82 25.57
N CYS A 521 8.18 3.34 25.13
CA CYS A 521 7.99 2.74 23.80
C CYS A 521 6.53 2.95 23.39
N GLU A 522 6.31 3.66 22.29
CA GLU A 522 4.99 4.13 21.86
C GLU A 522 4.89 4.13 20.33
N LEU A 523 3.66 4.23 19.83
CA LEU A 523 3.36 4.52 18.44
C LEU A 523 2.98 6.00 18.28
N ILE A 524 3.59 6.70 17.34
CA ILE A 524 3.10 8.00 16.86
C ILE A 524 2.23 7.73 15.63
N GLU A 525 0.93 7.60 15.84
CA GLU A 525 -0.07 7.43 14.78
C GLU A 525 0.02 8.59 13.78
N SER A 526 0.05 8.26 12.50
CA SER A 526 0.18 9.21 11.40
C SER A 526 -0.75 8.82 10.25
N THR A 527 -1.78 9.62 10.03
CA THR A 527 -2.80 9.47 8.98
C THR A 527 -3.09 10.82 8.34
N TYR A 528 -3.89 10.83 7.27
CA TYR A 528 -4.59 12.03 6.85
C TYR A 528 -5.35 12.63 8.06
N PRO A 529 -5.41 13.97 8.21
CA PRO A 529 -6.15 14.62 9.30
C PRO A 529 -7.66 14.55 9.04
N VAL A 530 -8.24 13.39 9.34
CA VAL A 530 -9.68 13.16 9.24
C VAL A 530 -10.45 13.95 10.31
N ASN A 531 -11.62 14.45 9.94
CA ASN A 531 -12.60 15.05 10.85
C ASN A 531 -13.83 14.15 10.89
N TYR A 532 -14.22 13.59 12.04
CA TYR A 532 -15.41 12.74 12.13
C TYR A 532 -16.70 13.56 12.06
N LEU A 533 -17.09 13.94 10.84
CA LEU A 533 -18.31 14.71 10.55
C LEU A 533 -19.54 13.81 10.45
N GLY A 534 -19.35 12.56 10.04
CA GLY A 534 -20.40 11.54 10.00
C GLY A 534 -20.38 10.62 11.20
N SER A 535 -21.55 10.08 11.54
CA SER A 535 -21.75 9.19 12.69
C SER A 535 -22.90 8.23 12.42
N PHE A 536 -22.91 7.10 13.12
CA PHE A 536 -23.98 6.12 13.06
C PHE A 536 -24.09 5.35 14.37
N ALA A 537 -25.33 5.17 14.83
CA ALA A 537 -25.69 4.25 15.89
C ALA A 537 -27.12 3.72 15.67
N CYS A 538 -27.38 2.48 16.06
CA CYS A 538 -28.71 1.87 16.03
C CYS A 538 -28.91 0.89 17.19
N SER A 539 -30.13 0.34 17.27
CA SER A 539 -30.51 -0.64 18.30
C SER A 539 -29.76 -1.97 18.24
N ASN A 540 -28.99 -2.25 17.17
CA ASN A 540 -28.18 -3.46 17.05
C ASN A 540 -26.70 -3.15 17.29
N LYS A 541 -26.16 -3.67 18.39
CA LYS A 541 -24.78 -3.45 18.81
C LYS A 541 -23.74 -3.92 17.78
N GLN A 542 -23.95 -5.05 17.11
CA GLN A 542 -23.01 -5.55 16.11
C GLN A 542 -22.94 -4.65 14.88
N LEU A 543 -24.08 -4.10 14.41
CA LEU A 543 -24.06 -3.12 13.33
C LEU A 543 -23.28 -1.85 13.72
N ASN A 544 -23.40 -1.40 14.97
CA ASN A 544 -22.61 -0.29 15.46
C ASN A 544 -21.11 -0.62 15.41
N GLU A 545 -20.70 -1.79 15.90
CA GLU A 545 -19.31 -2.25 15.87
C GLU A 545 -18.76 -2.38 14.44
N ILE A 546 -19.54 -2.94 13.51
CA ILE A 546 -19.18 -3.04 12.08
C ILE A 546 -18.92 -1.64 11.49
N TRP A 547 -19.77 -0.66 11.79
CA TRP A 547 -19.57 0.71 11.34
C TRP A 547 -18.28 1.30 11.93
N GLN A 548 -18.02 1.09 13.23
CA GLN A 548 -16.82 1.61 13.90
C GLN A 548 -15.53 1.03 13.30
N ILE A 549 -15.44 -0.29 13.11
CA ILE A 549 -14.24 -0.89 12.52
C ILE A 549 -14.06 -0.48 11.06
N SER A 550 -15.14 -0.24 10.32
CA SER A 550 -15.10 0.27 8.95
C SER A 550 -14.57 1.71 8.90
N ALA A 551 -15.05 2.59 9.79
CA ALA A 551 -14.61 3.99 9.87
C ALA A 551 -13.13 4.08 10.31
N HIS A 552 -12.72 3.21 11.23
CA HIS A 552 -11.33 3.09 11.65
C HIS A 552 -10.43 2.60 10.50
N THR A 553 -10.86 1.59 9.75
CA THR A 553 -10.15 1.08 8.56
C THR A 553 -9.91 2.20 7.55
N LEU A 554 -10.98 2.93 7.19
CA LEU A 554 -10.89 4.03 6.23
C LEU A 554 -9.86 5.08 6.67
N LYS A 555 -9.87 5.47 7.96
CA LYS A 555 -8.87 6.42 8.49
C LYS A 555 -7.44 5.90 8.35
N LEU A 556 -7.16 4.63 8.66
CA LEU A 556 -5.81 4.07 8.58
C LEU A 556 -5.30 3.99 7.13
N CYS A 557 -6.21 3.84 6.18
CA CYS A 557 -5.97 3.84 4.73
C CYS A 557 -5.99 5.23 4.09
N MET A 558 -5.97 6.30 4.88
CA MET A 558 -5.82 7.67 4.38
C MET A 558 -4.46 8.21 4.81
N GLU A 559 -3.60 8.50 3.84
CA GLU A 559 -2.27 9.10 3.98
C GLU A 559 -2.24 10.46 3.26
N ASP A 560 -1.21 10.71 2.45
CA ASP A 560 -1.21 11.80 1.48
C ASP A 560 -2.06 11.48 0.24
N THR A 561 -2.49 10.22 0.13
CA THR A 561 -3.50 9.69 -0.79
C THR A 561 -4.33 8.66 -0.04
N PHE A 562 -5.45 8.25 -0.62
CA PHE A 562 -6.05 6.96 -0.31
C PHE A 562 -5.04 5.83 -0.57
N THR A 563 -5.09 4.77 0.24
CA THR A 563 -4.22 3.60 0.12
C THR A 563 -4.99 2.33 0.41
N ASP A 564 -4.74 1.27 -0.36
CA ASP A 564 -5.34 -0.06 -0.20
C ASP A 564 -5.32 -0.55 1.27
N CYS A 565 -4.12 -0.69 1.84
CA CYS A 565 -3.90 -1.14 3.20
C CYS A 565 -2.68 -0.44 3.83
N PRO A 566 -2.65 -0.29 5.16
CA PRO A 566 -1.56 0.42 5.83
C PRO A 566 -0.31 -0.44 6.09
N LEU A 567 -0.37 -1.77 5.94
CA LEU A 567 0.76 -2.68 6.23
C LEU A 567 1.50 -3.10 4.96
N TYR A 568 0.84 -3.87 4.08
CA TYR A 568 1.53 -4.60 3.02
C TYR A 568 2.07 -3.70 1.93
N GLU A 569 1.32 -2.64 1.58
CA GLU A 569 1.57 -1.88 0.35
C GLU A 569 1.62 -0.38 0.58
N GLN A 570 0.62 0.21 1.25
CA GLN A 570 0.43 1.67 1.37
C GLN A 570 0.32 2.37 0.01
N THR A 571 -0.29 1.71 -0.97
CA THR A 571 -0.31 2.10 -2.38
C THR A 571 -1.64 2.76 -2.73
N LEU A 572 -1.59 3.85 -3.52
CA LEU A 572 -2.79 4.39 -4.14
C LEU A 572 -3.20 3.49 -5.31
N TRP A 573 -4.08 2.54 -5.02
CA TRP A 573 -4.79 1.73 -6.00
C TRP A 573 -6.03 2.49 -6.47
N VAL A 574 -6.14 2.73 -7.78
CA VAL A 574 -7.08 3.69 -8.35
C VAL A 574 -8.55 3.26 -8.20
N GLY A 575 -8.83 1.96 -8.33
CA GLY A 575 -10.17 1.39 -8.15
C GLY A 575 -10.62 1.45 -6.69
N ASP A 576 -9.72 1.15 -5.76
CA ASP A 576 -9.94 1.19 -4.31
C ASP A 576 -10.27 2.61 -3.87
N ALA A 577 -9.47 3.57 -4.33
CA ALA A 577 -9.63 4.99 -4.03
C ALA A 577 -11.00 5.55 -4.43
N ARG A 578 -11.68 4.97 -5.44
CA ARG A 578 -13.07 5.34 -5.76
C ARG A 578 -14.01 4.98 -4.61
N ASN A 579 -13.99 3.73 -4.17
CA ASN A 579 -14.84 3.25 -3.08
C ASN A 579 -14.53 4.03 -1.79
N GLU A 580 -13.24 4.18 -1.49
CA GLU A 580 -12.78 4.90 -0.30
C GLU A 580 -13.20 6.37 -0.31
N ALA A 581 -13.18 7.04 -1.47
CA ALA A 581 -13.71 8.40 -1.60
C ALA A 581 -15.22 8.47 -1.30
N LEU A 582 -16.02 7.54 -1.85
CA LEU A 582 -17.46 7.46 -1.57
C LEU A 582 -17.75 7.27 -0.07
N PHE A 583 -16.89 6.54 0.64
CA PHE A 583 -17.00 6.36 2.09
C PHE A 583 -16.58 7.64 2.84
N ALA A 584 -15.44 8.22 2.45
CA ALA A 584 -14.85 9.38 3.11
C ALA A 584 -15.72 10.64 2.98
N TYR A 585 -16.47 10.80 1.90
CA TYR A 585 -17.40 11.90 1.72
C TYR A 585 -18.42 12.00 2.88
N GLY A 586 -19.12 10.90 3.17
CA GLY A 586 -20.16 10.88 4.19
C GLY A 586 -19.63 10.88 5.62
N VAL A 587 -18.42 10.36 5.86
CA VAL A 587 -17.85 10.19 7.21
C VAL A 587 -16.89 11.32 7.59
N PHE A 588 -16.02 11.73 6.67
CA PHE A 588 -14.94 12.69 6.95
C PHE A 588 -15.05 14.03 6.23
N GLY A 589 -15.85 14.12 5.16
CA GLY A 589 -15.90 15.30 4.30
C GLY A 589 -14.59 15.55 3.53
N SER A 590 -13.73 14.54 3.41
CA SER A 590 -12.38 14.65 2.82
C SER A 590 -12.41 14.65 1.30
N VAL A 591 -12.80 15.79 0.71
CA VAL A 591 -12.92 15.96 -0.75
C VAL A 591 -11.58 16.26 -1.44
N ASP A 592 -10.65 16.91 -0.75
CA ASP A 592 -9.32 17.27 -1.23
C ASP A 592 -8.45 16.04 -1.57
N ILE A 593 -8.42 15.04 -0.69
CA ILE A 593 -7.70 13.78 -0.93
C ILE A 593 -8.30 12.99 -2.10
N ALA A 594 -9.63 13.00 -2.27
CA ALA A 594 -10.29 12.41 -3.42
C ALA A 594 -9.88 13.12 -4.73
N ALA A 595 -9.95 14.47 -4.75
CA ALA A 595 -9.54 15.27 -5.89
C ALA A 595 -8.07 15.02 -6.28
N ARG A 596 -7.20 14.88 -5.27
CA ARG A 596 -5.79 14.57 -5.45
C ARG A 596 -5.56 13.19 -6.06
N CYS A 597 -6.18 12.15 -5.53
CA CYS A 597 -6.05 10.78 -6.06
C CYS A 597 -6.49 10.72 -7.53
N ILE A 598 -7.64 11.35 -7.86
CA ILE A 598 -8.16 11.40 -9.23
C ILE A 598 -7.17 12.12 -10.17
N LYS A 599 -6.56 13.22 -9.70
CA LYS A 599 -5.57 13.99 -10.48
C LYS A 599 -4.27 13.21 -10.69
N LEU A 600 -3.75 12.53 -9.67
CA LEU A 600 -2.56 11.67 -9.80
C LEU A 600 -2.78 10.53 -10.80
N ALA A 601 -3.98 9.95 -10.82
CA ALA A 601 -4.38 8.93 -11.79
C ALA A 601 -4.48 9.51 -13.20
N ALA A 602 -5.08 10.69 -13.37
CA ALA A 602 -5.16 11.38 -14.66
C ALA A 602 -3.76 11.63 -15.28
N GLN A 603 -2.78 11.99 -14.44
CA GLN A 603 -1.40 12.25 -14.88
C GLN A 603 -0.71 11.02 -15.48
N SER A 604 -1.15 9.80 -15.15
CA SER A 604 -0.57 8.59 -15.74
C SER A 604 -0.85 8.47 -17.24
N LEU A 605 -1.91 9.13 -17.75
CA LEU A 605 -2.25 9.18 -19.18
C LEU A 605 -1.21 9.94 -20.02
N GLU A 606 -0.27 10.65 -19.41
CA GLU A 606 0.88 11.23 -20.12
C GLU A 606 1.84 10.15 -20.62
N LYS A 607 1.86 8.98 -19.97
CA LYS A 607 2.72 7.85 -20.29
C LYS A 607 1.96 6.64 -20.84
N TYR A 608 0.76 6.39 -20.33
CA TYR A 608 0.00 5.17 -20.59
C TYR A 608 -1.25 5.43 -21.45
N PRO A 609 -1.71 4.44 -22.22
CA PRO A 609 -2.89 4.60 -23.05
C PRO A 609 -4.18 4.68 -22.22
N LEU A 610 -4.23 4.03 -21.06
CA LEU A 610 -5.30 4.15 -20.09
C LEU A 610 -4.72 4.58 -18.73
N VAL A 611 -5.60 5.03 -17.84
CA VAL A 611 -5.21 5.28 -16.44
C VAL A 611 -4.63 4.00 -15.82
N ALA A 612 -3.45 4.11 -15.22
CA ALA A 612 -2.74 3.00 -14.62
C ALA A 612 -3.45 2.53 -13.34
N SER A 613 -3.22 1.26 -12.93
CA SER A 613 -3.91 0.67 -11.79
C SER A 613 -3.48 1.25 -10.43
N GLN A 614 -2.24 1.70 -10.32
CA GLN A 614 -1.69 2.34 -9.12
C GLN A 614 -0.73 3.47 -9.49
N VAL A 615 -0.77 4.57 -8.74
CA VAL A 615 -0.09 5.82 -9.12
C VAL A 615 0.38 6.65 -7.92
N PRO A 616 1.45 7.45 -8.08
CA PRO A 616 2.53 7.26 -9.05
C PRO A 616 3.33 6.00 -8.70
N SER A 617 3.78 5.25 -9.70
CA SER A 617 4.43 3.95 -9.49
C SER A 617 5.52 3.69 -10.53
N SER A 618 6.59 2.98 -10.13
CA SER A 618 7.56 2.41 -11.07
C SER A 618 7.10 1.09 -11.71
N TRP A 619 5.97 0.54 -11.27
CA TRP A 619 5.35 -0.63 -11.91
C TRP A 619 4.36 -0.21 -12.99
N GLU A 620 4.64 -0.63 -14.21
CA GLU A 620 3.93 -0.23 -15.41
C GLU A 620 2.76 -1.18 -15.68
N CYS A 621 1.70 -1.06 -14.90
CA CYS A 621 0.55 -1.96 -14.97
C CYS A 621 -0.77 -1.20 -15.18
N ILE A 622 -1.65 -1.81 -15.96
CA ILE A 622 -3.02 -1.36 -16.17
C ILE A 622 -3.95 -2.50 -15.75
N LEU A 623 -4.89 -2.18 -14.86
CA LEU A 623 -6.10 -2.94 -14.61
C LEU A 623 -7.23 -2.24 -15.36
N SER A 624 -7.79 -2.88 -16.37
CA SER A 624 -8.82 -2.28 -17.24
C SER A 624 -10.01 -1.73 -16.43
N ALA A 625 -10.52 -2.52 -15.48
CA ALA A 625 -11.59 -2.08 -14.58
C ALA A 625 -11.20 -0.86 -13.73
N TRP A 626 -9.95 -0.73 -13.24
CA TRP A 626 -9.51 0.40 -12.41
C TRP A 626 -9.50 1.70 -13.23
N SER A 627 -9.10 1.63 -14.50
CA SER A 627 -9.17 2.77 -15.42
C SER A 627 -10.62 3.24 -15.65
N PHE A 628 -11.56 2.32 -15.78
CA PHE A 628 -12.97 2.67 -15.92
C PHE A 628 -13.54 3.24 -14.62
N LEU A 629 -13.23 2.63 -13.48
CA LEU A 629 -13.61 3.12 -12.15
C LEU A 629 -13.07 4.53 -11.87
N TRP A 630 -11.90 4.89 -12.40
CA TRP A 630 -11.40 6.26 -12.36
C TRP A 630 -12.36 7.25 -13.04
N VAL A 631 -12.92 6.92 -14.21
CA VAL A 631 -13.91 7.79 -14.87
C VAL A 631 -15.17 7.94 -14.01
N LEU A 632 -15.63 6.85 -13.39
CA LEU A 632 -16.76 6.92 -12.45
C LEU A 632 -16.42 7.82 -11.26
N SER A 633 -15.19 7.74 -10.72
CA SER A 633 -14.75 8.57 -9.58
C SER A 633 -14.75 10.07 -9.90
N VAL A 634 -14.47 10.47 -11.15
CA VAL A 634 -14.58 11.87 -11.61
C VAL A 634 -16.02 12.35 -11.51
N TRP A 635 -16.98 11.54 -11.98
CA TRP A 635 -18.40 11.84 -11.84
C TRP A 635 -18.84 11.86 -10.38
N ASP A 636 -18.43 10.87 -9.58
CA ASP A 636 -18.78 10.76 -8.17
C ASP A 636 -18.29 11.98 -7.37
N TYR A 637 -17.07 12.47 -7.65
CA TYR A 637 -16.54 13.70 -7.07
C TYR A 637 -17.35 14.94 -7.47
N TYR A 638 -17.69 15.10 -8.76
CA TYR A 638 -18.53 16.20 -9.20
C TYR A 638 -19.92 16.12 -8.56
N TRP A 639 -20.53 14.94 -8.52
CA TRP A 639 -21.84 14.74 -7.91
C TRP A 639 -21.82 15.18 -6.45
N TYR A 640 -20.81 14.79 -5.68
CA TYR A 640 -20.70 15.19 -4.28
C TYR A 640 -20.44 16.70 -4.10
N THR A 641 -19.53 17.28 -4.89
CA THR A 641 -19.02 18.66 -4.67
C THR A 641 -19.73 19.75 -5.46
N GLY A 642 -20.36 19.42 -6.58
CA GLY A 642 -20.88 20.39 -7.55
C GLY A 642 -19.79 21.17 -8.29
N ASN A 643 -18.51 20.78 -8.19
CA ASN A 643 -17.41 21.59 -8.69
C ASN A 643 -17.19 21.47 -10.21
N VAL A 644 -17.99 22.22 -10.98
CA VAL A 644 -17.92 22.28 -12.46
C VAL A 644 -16.55 22.73 -12.94
N LYS A 645 -15.91 23.70 -12.25
CA LYS A 645 -14.60 24.22 -12.64
C LYS A 645 -13.53 23.13 -12.59
N TRP A 646 -13.51 22.34 -11.52
CA TRP A 646 -12.60 21.21 -11.40
C TRP A 646 -12.90 20.13 -12.43
N LEU A 647 -14.17 19.80 -12.66
CA LEU A 647 -14.56 18.84 -13.69
C LEU A 647 -14.04 19.26 -15.07
N LYS A 648 -14.18 20.54 -15.43
CA LYS A 648 -13.65 21.09 -16.68
C LYS A 648 -12.14 20.91 -16.83
N THR A 649 -11.36 20.96 -15.74
CA THR A 649 -9.91 20.72 -15.81
C THR A 649 -9.54 19.27 -16.07
N LEU A 650 -10.36 18.31 -15.64
CA LEU A 650 -10.13 16.88 -15.82
C LEU A 650 -10.77 16.33 -17.11
N TRP A 651 -11.73 17.05 -17.70
CA TRP A 651 -12.47 16.61 -18.88
C TRP A 651 -11.59 16.11 -20.04
N PRO A 652 -10.47 16.77 -20.42
CA PRO A 652 -9.60 16.26 -21.48
C PRO A 652 -9.00 14.89 -21.16
N ALA A 653 -8.66 14.63 -19.90
CA ALA A 653 -8.14 13.32 -19.48
C ALA A 653 -9.24 12.24 -19.54
N VAL A 654 -10.47 12.58 -19.17
CA VAL A 654 -11.63 11.67 -19.27
C VAL A 654 -11.86 11.27 -20.73
N LEU A 655 -11.92 12.24 -21.64
CA LEU A 655 -12.07 11.98 -23.07
C LEU A 655 -10.92 11.15 -23.63
N LYS A 656 -9.67 11.48 -23.26
CA LYS A 656 -8.49 10.70 -23.69
C LYS A 656 -8.61 9.23 -23.28
N ASN A 657 -8.97 8.96 -22.03
CA ASN A 657 -9.12 7.58 -21.54
C ASN A 657 -10.25 6.84 -22.27
N ILE A 658 -11.42 7.46 -22.45
CA ILE A 658 -12.56 6.86 -23.16
C ILE A 658 -12.24 6.61 -24.64
N ASN A 659 -11.62 7.57 -25.31
CA ASN A 659 -11.28 7.45 -26.74
C ASN A 659 -10.21 6.37 -26.98
N ASN A 660 -9.22 6.28 -26.10
CA ASN A 660 -8.22 5.21 -26.16
C ASN A 660 -8.87 3.84 -25.93
N ALA A 661 -9.73 3.69 -24.91
CA ALA A 661 -10.48 2.46 -24.68
C ALA A 661 -11.44 2.12 -25.82
N ALA A 662 -12.03 3.13 -26.47
CA ALA A 662 -12.88 2.95 -27.65
C ALA A 662 -12.11 2.39 -28.85
N GLY A 663 -10.83 2.75 -29.00
CA GLY A 663 -9.92 2.16 -29.98
C GLY A 663 -9.47 0.73 -29.64
N MET A 664 -9.65 0.29 -28.40
CA MET A 664 -9.32 -1.06 -27.90
C MET A 664 -10.55 -1.98 -27.91
N ARG A 665 -11.31 -1.98 -28.99
CA ARG A 665 -12.44 -2.90 -29.18
C ARG A 665 -12.12 -3.92 -30.25
N ASP A 666 -12.54 -5.16 -30.02
CA ASP A 666 -12.50 -6.20 -31.05
C ASP A 666 -13.57 -6.00 -32.12
N GLU A 667 -13.56 -6.85 -33.15
CA GLU A 667 -14.54 -6.85 -34.25
C GLU A 667 -16.00 -7.02 -33.79
N ARG A 668 -16.22 -7.56 -32.59
CA ARG A 668 -17.55 -7.68 -31.99
C ARG A 668 -17.99 -6.38 -31.33
N GLY A 669 -17.09 -5.42 -31.17
CA GLY A 669 -17.32 -4.16 -30.48
C GLY A 669 -17.17 -4.27 -28.96
N LEU A 670 -16.50 -5.29 -28.43
CA LEU A 670 -16.23 -5.45 -27.01
C LEU A 670 -14.85 -4.93 -26.66
N PHE A 671 -14.66 -4.39 -25.46
CA PHE A 671 -13.34 -4.01 -24.99
C PHE A 671 -12.42 -5.25 -24.90
N THR A 672 -11.23 -5.14 -25.45
CA THR A 672 -10.21 -6.19 -25.47
C THR A 672 -8.82 -5.57 -25.26
N ALA A 673 -8.05 -6.11 -24.33
CA ALA A 673 -6.67 -5.66 -24.11
C ALA A 673 -5.84 -6.74 -23.40
N PRO A 674 -4.53 -6.85 -23.69
CA PRO A 674 -3.62 -7.77 -23.00
C PRO A 674 -3.16 -7.22 -21.64
N TYR A 675 -4.08 -6.59 -20.90
CA TYR A 675 -3.84 -5.99 -19.59
C TYR A 675 -4.20 -6.95 -18.46
N TRP A 676 -3.96 -6.54 -17.22
CA TRP A 676 -4.48 -7.31 -16.10
C TRP A 676 -6.00 -7.15 -16.06
N ASN A 677 -6.74 -8.20 -16.40
CA ASN A 677 -8.20 -8.16 -16.54
C ASN A 677 -8.90 -8.69 -15.27
N MET A 678 -8.43 -8.28 -14.09
CA MET A 678 -8.99 -8.67 -12.79
C MET A 678 -10.10 -7.70 -12.35
N PHE A 679 -11.12 -8.24 -11.68
CA PHE A 679 -12.13 -7.47 -10.93
C PHE A 679 -12.26 -7.90 -9.46
N ASP A 680 -12.30 -9.20 -9.18
CA ASP A 680 -12.54 -9.72 -7.82
C ASP A 680 -11.63 -10.90 -7.50
N TRP A 681 -11.39 -11.13 -6.21
CA TRP A 681 -10.70 -12.29 -5.64
C TRP A 681 -11.64 -13.51 -5.57
N ALA A 682 -12.15 -13.89 -6.73
CA ALA A 682 -13.10 -14.98 -6.95
C ALA A 682 -12.68 -15.79 -8.19
N PRO A 683 -13.13 -17.05 -8.36
CA PRO A 683 -12.81 -17.89 -9.51
C PRO A 683 -13.60 -17.46 -10.76
N ILE A 684 -13.33 -16.25 -11.24
CA ILE A 684 -13.87 -15.69 -12.49
C ILE A 684 -12.93 -16.11 -13.63
N ASP A 685 -13.50 -16.47 -14.78
CA ASP A 685 -12.72 -16.77 -15.98
C ASP A 685 -12.25 -15.48 -16.67
N GLN A 686 -11.14 -14.92 -16.15
CA GLN A 686 -10.69 -13.55 -16.46
C GLN A 686 -9.24 -13.46 -16.97
N ARG A 687 -8.61 -14.58 -17.36
CA ARG A 687 -7.25 -14.62 -17.91
C ARG A 687 -7.23 -14.60 -19.45
N HIS A 688 -8.08 -13.77 -20.02
CA HIS A 688 -8.26 -13.60 -21.46
C HIS A 688 -8.24 -12.12 -21.82
N LYS A 689 -7.98 -11.77 -23.08
CA LYS A 689 -7.98 -10.34 -23.51
C LYS A 689 -9.38 -9.73 -23.48
N THR A 690 -10.40 -10.50 -23.84
CA THR A 690 -11.81 -10.05 -23.88
C THR A 690 -12.58 -10.60 -22.68
N VAL A 691 -12.69 -9.81 -21.62
CA VAL A 691 -13.44 -10.16 -20.40
C VAL A 691 -14.66 -9.25 -20.26
N LEU A 692 -15.85 -9.83 -20.06
CA LEU A 692 -17.11 -9.09 -20.18
C LEU A 692 -17.30 -8.05 -19.07
N HIS A 693 -16.78 -8.30 -17.86
CA HIS A 693 -16.86 -7.30 -16.80
C HIS A 693 -16.14 -6.00 -17.17
N ASN A 694 -15.05 -6.05 -17.96
CA ASN A 694 -14.36 -4.85 -18.43
C ASN A 694 -15.20 -4.08 -19.44
N SER A 695 -15.86 -4.77 -20.37
CA SER A 695 -16.82 -4.14 -21.28
C SER A 695 -18.01 -3.53 -20.54
N LEU A 696 -18.51 -4.19 -19.48
CA LEU A 696 -19.57 -3.65 -18.63
C LEU A 696 -19.12 -2.40 -17.86
N PHE A 697 -17.92 -2.43 -17.27
CA PHE A 697 -17.33 -1.24 -16.64
C PHE A 697 -17.09 -0.11 -17.66
N PHE A 698 -16.72 -0.45 -18.89
CA PHE A 698 -16.57 0.54 -19.94
C PHE A 698 -17.90 1.22 -20.28
N VAL A 699 -19.02 0.46 -20.34
CA VAL A 699 -20.37 1.05 -20.44
C VAL A 699 -20.65 2.01 -19.28
N GLY A 700 -20.29 1.63 -18.05
CA GLY A 700 -20.39 2.48 -16.87
C GLY A 700 -19.59 3.77 -16.98
N ALA A 701 -18.34 3.68 -17.44
CA ALA A 701 -17.45 4.82 -17.65
C ALA A 701 -17.95 5.77 -18.74
N VAL A 702 -18.43 5.23 -19.87
CA VAL A 702 -19.08 6.03 -20.93
C VAL A 702 -20.33 6.70 -20.38
N GLY A 703 -21.14 6.00 -19.57
CA GLY A 703 -22.30 6.58 -18.89
C GLY A 703 -21.95 7.74 -17.96
N ALA A 704 -20.86 7.62 -17.20
CA ALA A 704 -20.35 8.72 -16.37
C ALA A 704 -19.83 9.89 -17.22
N ALA A 705 -19.13 9.60 -18.32
CA ALA A 705 -18.63 10.61 -19.25
C ALA A 705 -19.77 11.40 -19.94
N ILE A 706 -20.88 10.74 -20.32
CA ILE A 706 -22.07 11.42 -20.86
C ILE A 706 -22.58 12.46 -19.86
N LYS A 707 -22.72 12.08 -18.58
CA LYS A 707 -23.19 13.01 -17.54
C LYS A 707 -22.23 14.17 -17.33
N CYS A 708 -20.92 13.92 -17.40
CA CYS A 708 -19.91 14.99 -17.37
C CYS A 708 -20.06 15.95 -18.56
N ALA A 709 -20.24 15.42 -19.78
CA ALA A 709 -20.41 16.22 -21.00
C ALA A 709 -21.68 17.06 -20.95
N GLU A 710 -22.79 16.52 -20.43
CA GLU A 710 -24.06 17.24 -20.20
C GLU A 710 -23.88 18.44 -19.27
N VAL A 711 -23.15 18.26 -18.16
CA VAL A 711 -22.83 19.35 -17.22
C VAL A 711 -21.95 20.43 -17.86
N LEU A 712 -21.03 20.03 -18.73
CA LEU A 712 -20.09 20.95 -19.39
C LEU A 712 -20.67 21.58 -20.67
N GLY A 713 -21.83 21.14 -21.14
CA GLY A 713 -22.45 21.61 -22.39
C GLY A 713 -21.74 21.14 -23.65
N ASP A 714 -21.00 20.03 -23.61
CA ASP A 714 -20.23 19.49 -24.74
C ASP A 714 -21.11 18.62 -25.65
N THR A 715 -22.00 19.28 -26.41
CA THR A 715 -23.04 18.61 -27.22
C THR A 715 -22.49 17.62 -28.25
N LYS A 716 -21.30 17.90 -28.80
CA LYS A 716 -20.62 17.01 -29.74
C LYS A 716 -20.25 15.68 -29.06
N GLU A 717 -19.60 15.75 -27.91
CA GLU A 717 -19.17 14.53 -27.21
C GLU A 717 -20.36 13.77 -26.59
N ILE A 718 -21.44 14.46 -26.20
CA ILE A 718 -22.67 13.78 -25.76
C ILE A 718 -23.18 12.79 -26.82
N GLU A 719 -23.26 13.19 -28.09
CA GLU A 719 -23.75 12.31 -29.15
C GLU A 719 -22.78 11.16 -29.43
N ASN A 720 -21.48 11.45 -29.55
CA ASN A 720 -20.45 10.43 -29.76
C ASN A 720 -20.47 9.36 -28.66
N LEU A 721 -20.54 9.78 -27.40
CA LEU A 721 -20.55 8.90 -26.24
C LEU A 721 -21.86 8.09 -26.16
N LYS A 722 -23.01 8.68 -26.50
CA LYS A 722 -24.29 7.95 -26.58
C LYS A 722 -24.25 6.85 -27.63
N GLN A 723 -23.72 7.14 -28.83
CA GLN A 723 -23.56 6.14 -29.88
C GLN A 723 -22.62 5.01 -29.46
N LEU A 724 -21.47 5.36 -28.87
CA LEU A 724 -20.53 4.39 -28.29
C LEU A 724 -21.22 3.48 -27.27
N ARG A 725 -22.00 4.05 -26.35
CA ARG A 725 -22.74 3.28 -25.34
C ARG A 725 -23.74 2.32 -25.97
N ILE A 726 -24.49 2.77 -26.98
CA ILE A 726 -25.47 1.94 -27.71
C ILE A 726 -24.77 0.74 -28.37
N GLN A 727 -23.64 0.97 -29.03
CA GLN A 727 -22.85 -0.07 -29.68
C GLN A 727 -22.37 -1.11 -28.66
N LEU A 728 -21.74 -0.68 -27.56
CA LEU A 728 -21.26 -1.57 -26.49
C LEU A 728 -22.40 -2.41 -25.89
N CYS A 729 -23.53 -1.78 -25.55
CA CYS A 729 -24.69 -2.49 -25.02
C CYS A 729 -25.25 -3.50 -26.02
N SER A 730 -25.31 -3.14 -27.31
CA SER A 730 -25.76 -4.04 -28.37
C SER A 730 -24.86 -5.28 -28.48
N SER A 731 -23.54 -5.07 -28.48
CA SER A 731 -22.54 -6.16 -28.52
C SER A 731 -22.62 -7.07 -27.31
N LEU A 732 -22.74 -6.51 -26.10
CA LEU A 732 -22.90 -7.28 -24.86
C LEU A 732 -24.18 -8.14 -24.89
N ASN A 733 -25.32 -7.58 -25.30
CA ASN A 733 -26.59 -8.32 -25.33
C ASN A 733 -26.60 -9.50 -26.31
N LYS A 734 -25.73 -9.52 -27.33
CA LYS A 734 -25.58 -10.67 -28.24
C LYS A 734 -24.99 -11.90 -27.53
N LEU A 735 -24.28 -11.70 -26.41
CA LEU A 735 -23.63 -12.75 -25.63
C LEU A 735 -24.50 -13.32 -24.51
N TRP A 736 -25.74 -12.85 -24.35
CA TRP A 736 -26.61 -13.38 -23.31
C TRP A 736 -26.93 -14.86 -23.59
N ASP A 737 -26.54 -15.73 -22.67
CA ASP A 737 -26.83 -17.16 -22.76
C ASP A 737 -28.29 -17.41 -22.36
N LYS A 738 -29.06 -17.98 -23.30
CA LYS A 738 -30.50 -18.22 -23.12
C LYS A 738 -30.80 -19.39 -22.17
N ASP A 739 -29.88 -20.32 -21.98
CA ASP A 739 -30.11 -21.50 -21.13
C ASP A 739 -29.64 -21.21 -19.70
N LYS A 740 -28.45 -20.62 -19.56
CA LYS A 740 -27.88 -20.18 -18.29
C LYS A 740 -28.56 -18.93 -17.74
N LYS A 741 -29.24 -18.15 -18.59
CA LYS A 741 -29.89 -16.88 -18.23
C LYS A 741 -28.90 -15.91 -17.55
N ALA A 742 -27.71 -15.81 -18.11
CA ALA A 742 -26.60 -15.00 -17.62
C ALA A 742 -25.65 -14.64 -18.77
N PHE A 743 -24.77 -13.67 -18.54
CA PHE A 743 -23.64 -13.42 -19.43
C PHE A 743 -22.44 -14.31 -19.03
N PRO A 744 -21.72 -14.89 -20.00
CA PRO A 744 -20.47 -15.60 -19.74
C PRO A 744 -19.40 -14.63 -19.22
N ASP A 745 -18.37 -15.13 -18.56
CA ASP A 745 -17.33 -14.27 -17.99
C ASP A 745 -16.42 -13.63 -19.05
N SER A 746 -16.07 -14.39 -20.11
CA SER A 746 -15.12 -13.96 -21.14
C SER A 746 -15.36 -14.62 -22.50
N ILE A 747 -14.64 -14.12 -23.51
CA ILE A 747 -14.44 -14.80 -24.79
C ILE A 747 -12.94 -15.08 -24.92
N HIS A 748 -12.61 -16.32 -25.26
CA HIS A 748 -11.24 -16.79 -25.36
C HIS A 748 -10.62 -16.37 -26.69
N GLU A 749 -9.30 -16.46 -26.79
CA GLU A 749 -8.53 -16.03 -27.97
C GLU A 749 -8.89 -16.82 -29.24
N ASP A 750 -9.40 -18.06 -29.09
CA ASP A 750 -9.90 -18.91 -30.17
C ASP A 750 -11.38 -18.62 -30.54
N ASN A 751 -11.96 -17.54 -30.00
CA ASN A 751 -13.36 -17.14 -30.11
C ASN A 751 -14.38 -18.06 -29.41
N SER A 752 -13.94 -19.05 -28.64
CA SER A 752 -14.85 -19.83 -27.81
C SER A 752 -15.39 -19.01 -26.63
N ILE A 753 -16.66 -19.25 -26.28
CA ILE A 753 -17.34 -18.56 -25.18
C ILE A 753 -17.02 -19.27 -23.87
N SER A 754 -16.69 -18.49 -22.82
CA SER A 754 -16.45 -19.03 -21.49
C SER A 754 -17.60 -19.90 -21.00
N LYS A 755 -17.26 -21.03 -20.38
CA LYS A 755 -18.20 -21.90 -19.66
C LYS A 755 -18.47 -21.40 -18.23
N SER A 756 -17.72 -20.39 -17.77
CA SER A 756 -17.89 -19.77 -16.46
C SER A 756 -18.87 -18.60 -16.53
N PHE A 757 -19.65 -18.46 -15.47
CA PHE A 757 -20.67 -17.44 -15.30
C PHE A 757 -20.61 -16.94 -13.86
N SER A 758 -20.46 -15.64 -13.69
CA SER A 758 -20.39 -15.00 -12.38
C SER A 758 -21.60 -14.12 -12.07
N GLN A 759 -21.86 -13.90 -10.78
CA GLN A 759 -22.81 -12.87 -10.35
C GLN A 759 -22.39 -11.47 -10.82
N HIS A 760 -21.09 -11.26 -11.03
CA HIS A 760 -20.48 -9.99 -11.41
C HIS A 760 -21.04 -9.44 -12.70
N THR A 761 -21.09 -10.25 -13.75
CA THR A 761 -21.69 -9.80 -15.01
C THR A 761 -23.18 -9.45 -14.85
N SER A 762 -23.91 -10.16 -13.98
CA SER A 762 -25.33 -9.90 -13.71
C SER A 762 -25.55 -8.58 -12.97
N PHE A 763 -24.83 -8.31 -11.87
CA PHE A 763 -25.02 -7.06 -11.13
C PHE A 763 -24.48 -5.85 -11.91
N LEU A 764 -23.36 -5.99 -12.65
CA LEU A 764 -22.82 -4.92 -13.49
C LEU A 764 -23.79 -4.55 -14.62
N ALA A 765 -24.40 -5.55 -15.26
CA ALA A 765 -25.38 -5.31 -16.31
C ALA A 765 -26.67 -4.63 -15.81
N ILE A 766 -27.03 -4.85 -14.54
CA ILE A 766 -28.13 -4.13 -13.87
C ILE A 766 -27.73 -2.67 -13.59
N ILE A 767 -26.60 -2.43 -12.93
CA ILE A 767 -26.21 -1.05 -12.53
C ILE A 767 -25.99 -0.14 -13.74
N TYR A 768 -25.52 -0.66 -14.87
CA TYR A 768 -25.24 0.13 -16.08
C TYR A 768 -26.33 0.11 -17.15
N ASP A 769 -27.49 -0.49 -16.85
CA ASP A 769 -28.65 -0.57 -17.75
C ASP A 769 -28.33 -1.22 -19.10
N VAL A 770 -27.57 -2.32 -19.07
CA VAL A 770 -27.17 -3.05 -20.28
C VAL A 770 -28.29 -3.97 -20.75
N LEU A 771 -29.01 -4.62 -19.83
CA LEU A 771 -29.97 -5.67 -20.15
C LEU A 771 -31.22 -5.15 -20.90
N LYS A 772 -31.69 -5.92 -21.88
CA LYS A 772 -33.05 -5.77 -22.43
C LYS A 772 -34.11 -6.29 -21.42
N ASN A 773 -35.29 -5.67 -21.40
CA ASN A 773 -36.33 -5.85 -20.37
C ASN A 773 -36.64 -7.31 -19.97
N ALA A 774 -36.66 -8.26 -20.91
CA ALA A 774 -36.94 -9.67 -20.62
C ALA A 774 -35.86 -10.35 -19.73
N ASN A 775 -34.59 -9.93 -19.83
CA ASN A 775 -33.47 -10.53 -19.12
C ASN A 775 -33.23 -9.93 -17.73
N VAL A 776 -33.77 -8.74 -17.46
CA VAL A 776 -33.63 -8.03 -16.18
C VAL A 776 -34.10 -8.90 -15.02
N ARG A 777 -35.25 -9.59 -15.16
CA ARG A 777 -35.78 -10.48 -14.11
C ARG A 777 -34.84 -11.64 -13.79
N HIS A 778 -34.15 -12.18 -14.80
CA HIS A 778 -33.17 -13.25 -14.62
C HIS A 778 -31.91 -12.76 -13.92
N ALA A 779 -31.37 -11.61 -14.33
CA ALA A 779 -30.23 -11.02 -13.63
C ALA A 779 -30.57 -10.67 -12.17
N ILE A 780 -31.78 -10.18 -11.89
CA ILE A 780 -32.28 -9.97 -10.51
C ILE A 780 -32.28 -11.30 -9.74
N LYS A 781 -32.71 -12.40 -10.36
CA LYS A 781 -32.65 -13.73 -9.73
C LYS A 781 -31.21 -14.15 -9.44
N ASN A 782 -30.28 -13.93 -10.36
CA ASN A 782 -28.85 -14.27 -10.20
C ASN A 782 -28.21 -13.56 -9.00
N ILE A 783 -28.55 -12.28 -8.76
CA ILE A 783 -28.00 -11.53 -7.63
C ILE A 783 -28.70 -11.84 -6.30
N LYS A 784 -29.98 -12.26 -6.34
CA LYS A 784 -30.78 -12.56 -5.15
C LYS A 784 -30.57 -13.98 -4.63
N LEU A 785 -30.49 -14.93 -5.55
CA LEU A 785 -30.45 -16.37 -5.35
C LEU A 785 -29.54 -16.98 -6.44
N PRO A 786 -28.21 -16.75 -6.37
CA PRO A 786 -27.29 -17.33 -7.34
C PRO A 786 -27.42 -18.85 -7.36
N PRO A 787 -27.51 -19.49 -8.54
CA PRO A 787 -27.47 -20.93 -8.62
C PRO A 787 -26.10 -21.45 -8.15
N GLN A 788 -26.04 -22.71 -7.71
CA GLN A 788 -24.83 -23.30 -7.12
C GLN A 788 -23.61 -23.28 -8.06
N TRP A 789 -23.84 -23.38 -9.38
CA TRP A 789 -22.79 -23.36 -10.39
C TRP A 789 -22.25 -21.97 -10.71
N MET A 790 -22.87 -20.90 -10.21
CA MET A 790 -22.47 -19.52 -10.53
C MET A 790 -21.43 -19.01 -9.53
N THR A 791 -20.35 -18.43 -10.05
CA THR A 791 -19.32 -17.81 -9.23
C THR A 791 -19.90 -16.63 -8.45
N LYS A 792 -19.69 -16.64 -7.13
CA LYS A 792 -20.14 -15.60 -6.20
C LYS A 792 -19.03 -14.59 -5.92
N VAL A 793 -19.41 -13.47 -5.30
CA VAL A 793 -18.49 -12.44 -4.84
C VAL A 793 -17.48 -12.99 -3.81
N GLY A 794 -16.20 -12.68 -3.99
CA GLY A 794 -15.10 -13.14 -3.14
C GLY A 794 -14.52 -12.07 -2.19
N SER A 795 -14.73 -10.79 -2.49
CA SER A 795 -14.22 -9.67 -1.67
C SER A 795 -15.31 -8.67 -1.26
N PRO A 796 -15.11 -7.94 -0.15
CA PRO A 796 -15.98 -6.82 0.19
C PRO A 796 -15.81 -5.61 -0.76
N PHE A 797 -14.78 -5.59 -1.62
CA PHE A 797 -14.71 -4.62 -2.72
C PHE A 797 -15.78 -4.86 -3.76
N ALA A 798 -15.86 -6.08 -4.32
CA ALA A 798 -16.84 -6.40 -5.35
C ALA A 798 -18.28 -6.42 -4.81
N ILE A 799 -18.46 -6.73 -3.52
CA ILE A 799 -19.80 -6.73 -2.90
C ILE A 799 -20.44 -5.34 -2.89
N PHE A 800 -19.64 -4.27 -2.91
CA PHE A 800 -20.13 -2.89 -2.99
C PHE A 800 -21.01 -2.66 -4.23
N TYR A 801 -20.63 -3.26 -5.36
CA TYR A 801 -21.36 -3.18 -6.64
C TYR A 801 -22.60 -4.07 -6.66
N LEU A 802 -22.55 -5.23 -5.99
CA LEU A 802 -23.75 -6.03 -5.75
C LEU A 802 -24.77 -5.27 -4.90
N TYR A 803 -24.32 -4.53 -3.88
CA TYR A 803 -25.18 -3.68 -3.06
C TYR A 803 -25.81 -2.53 -3.87
N GLU A 804 -25.06 -1.96 -4.80
CA GLU A 804 -25.58 -0.94 -5.71
C GLU A 804 -26.70 -1.50 -6.60
N ALA A 805 -26.50 -2.71 -7.14
CA ALA A 805 -27.54 -3.41 -7.90
C ALA A 805 -28.77 -3.72 -7.05
N LEU A 806 -28.60 -4.20 -5.82
CA LEU A 806 -29.70 -4.48 -4.88
C LEU A 806 -30.48 -3.21 -4.52
N GLU A 807 -29.81 -2.08 -4.28
CA GLU A 807 -30.46 -0.80 -4.05
C GLU A 807 -31.26 -0.37 -5.30
N LYS A 808 -30.65 -0.46 -6.49
CA LYS A 808 -31.26 -0.07 -7.76
C LYS A 808 -32.54 -0.84 -8.07
N VAL A 809 -32.60 -2.14 -7.73
CA VAL A 809 -33.78 -2.99 -7.97
C VAL A 809 -34.76 -3.01 -6.79
N GLY A 810 -34.61 -2.08 -5.83
CA GLY A 810 -35.57 -1.87 -4.75
C GLY A 810 -35.49 -2.89 -3.61
N MET A 811 -34.31 -3.50 -3.38
CA MET A 811 -34.06 -4.46 -2.28
C MET A 811 -33.00 -3.98 -1.27
N PRO A 812 -33.01 -2.73 -0.80
CA PRO A 812 -31.97 -2.20 0.08
C PRO A 812 -31.86 -2.95 1.43
N GLU A 813 -32.93 -3.57 1.93
CA GLU A 813 -32.89 -4.34 3.18
C GLU A 813 -31.98 -5.58 3.07
N ARG A 814 -31.81 -6.13 1.86
CA ARG A 814 -30.88 -7.25 1.62
C ARG A 814 -29.41 -6.82 1.76
N VAL A 815 -29.12 -5.54 1.52
CA VAL A 815 -27.77 -5.00 1.74
C VAL A 815 -27.41 -5.12 3.23
N ILE A 816 -28.31 -4.69 4.12
CA ILE A 816 -28.07 -4.75 5.58
C ILE A 816 -27.94 -6.19 6.06
N ALA A 817 -28.80 -7.10 5.58
CA ALA A 817 -28.69 -8.52 5.91
C ALA A 817 -27.36 -9.13 5.44
N SER A 818 -26.90 -8.76 4.24
CA SER A 818 -25.62 -9.22 3.71
C SER A 818 -24.43 -8.64 4.47
N VAL A 819 -24.47 -7.36 4.87
CA VAL A 819 -23.42 -6.77 5.71
C VAL A 819 -23.34 -7.52 7.04
N TYR A 820 -24.47 -7.75 7.71
CA TYR A 820 -24.49 -8.51 8.96
C TYR A 820 -23.85 -9.90 8.76
N GLN A 821 -24.29 -10.64 7.74
CA GLN A 821 -23.77 -11.99 7.46
C GLN A 821 -22.26 -12.03 7.19
N ASN A 822 -21.74 -11.07 6.43
CA ASN A 822 -20.37 -11.14 5.92
C ASN A 822 -19.35 -10.43 6.82
N TYR A 823 -19.79 -9.49 7.67
CA TYR A 823 -18.89 -8.72 8.54
C TYR A 823 -18.92 -9.19 10.00
N SER A 824 -20.00 -9.84 10.47
CA SER A 824 -20.01 -10.43 11.82
C SER A 824 -18.89 -11.44 12.07
N PRO A 825 -18.49 -12.31 11.12
CA PRO A 825 -17.33 -13.20 11.29
C PRO A 825 -16.00 -12.45 11.54
N MET A 826 -15.88 -11.21 11.06
CA MET A 826 -14.71 -10.38 11.34
C MET A 826 -14.66 -9.99 12.83
N LEU A 827 -15.80 -9.58 13.39
CA LEU A 827 -15.91 -9.26 14.81
C LEU A 827 -15.69 -10.49 15.71
N GLU A 828 -16.23 -11.65 15.32
CA GLU A 828 -16.03 -12.92 16.01
C GLU A 828 -14.55 -13.34 16.05
N ALA A 829 -13.80 -13.05 14.99
CA ALA A 829 -12.35 -13.23 14.94
C ALA A 829 -11.56 -12.14 15.69
N GLY A 830 -12.24 -11.19 16.36
CA GLY A 830 -11.62 -10.11 17.11
C GLY A 830 -11.03 -9.00 16.25
N ALA A 831 -11.49 -8.85 15.00
CA ALA A 831 -11.01 -7.81 14.09
C ALA A 831 -11.39 -6.41 14.59
N THR A 832 -10.47 -5.47 14.43
CA THR A 832 -10.68 -4.05 14.75
C THR A 832 -10.73 -3.17 13.50
N THR A 833 -10.64 -3.80 12.34
CA THR A 833 -10.64 -3.26 10.98
C THR A 833 -11.28 -4.30 10.05
N VAL A 834 -11.72 -3.89 8.85
CA VAL A 834 -12.34 -4.79 7.88
C VAL A 834 -11.31 -5.38 6.92
N TRP A 835 -11.53 -6.63 6.53
CA TRP A 835 -10.60 -7.46 5.77
C TRP A 835 -10.55 -7.12 4.28
N GLU A 836 -9.43 -7.42 3.62
CA GLU A 836 -9.25 -7.32 2.16
C GLU A 836 -10.17 -8.28 1.40
N SER A 837 -10.30 -9.51 1.88
CA SER A 837 -11.17 -10.55 1.31
C SER A 837 -12.12 -11.09 2.36
N PHE A 838 -13.21 -11.70 1.91
CA PHE A 838 -13.93 -12.63 2.79
C PHE A 838 -13.09 -13.88 3.00
N ALA A 839 -13.35 -14.62 4.08
CA ALA A 839 -12.72 -15.92 4.33
C ALA A 839 -13.03 -16.96 3.24
N SER A 840 -14.12 -16.79 2.49
CA SER A 840 -14.48 -17.60 1.34
C SER A 840 -13.84 -17.14 0.02
N GLY A 841 -13.10 -16.03 0.04
CA GLY A 841 -12.36 -15.53 -1.12
C GLY A 841 -11.10 -16.33 -1.40
N THR A 842 -10.29 -15.87 -2.34
CA THR A 842 -9.05 -16.56 -2.75
C THR A 842 -7.79 -16.09 -2.03
N LEU A 843 -7.91 -15.14 -1.09
CA LEU A 843 -6.80 -14.64 -0.28
C LEU A 843 -6.81 -15.27 1.12
N GLY A 844 -5.63 -15.40 1.75
CA GLY A 844 -5.46 -16.00 3.09
C GLY A 844 -4.87 -17.42 3.11
N ASN A 845 -4.48 -17.96 1.95
CA ASN A 845 -3.76 -19.23 1.80
C ASN A 845 -4.46 -20.45 2.46
N ASN A 846 -5.78 -20.42 2.61
CA ASN A 846 -6.60 -21.42 3.34
C ASN A 846 -6.23 -21.62 4.83
N VAL A 847 -5.34 -20.78 5.38
CA VAL A 847 -4.87 -20.85 6.77
C VAL A 847 -5.43 -19.69 7.57
N PHE A 848 -5.43 -18.50 6.97
CA PHE A 848 -5.92 -17.27 7.56
C PHE A 848 -7.14 -16.76 6.76
N PRO A 849 -8.04 -15.97 7.38
CA PRO A 849 -9.26 -15.53 6.71
C PRO A 849 -9.00 -14.53 5.58
N THR A 850 -7.85 -13.87 5.59
CA THR A 850 -7.48 -12.87 4.58
C THR A 850 -5.97 -12.64 4.60
N ARG A 851 -5.44 -11.91 3.61
CA ARG A 851 -4.05 -11.43 3.61
C ARG A 851 -3.95 -10.16 4.47
N SER A 852 -4.54 -9.04 4.03
CA SER A 852 -4.62 -7.82 4.81
C SER A 852 -5.88 -7.78 5.68
N HIS A 853 -5.71 -7.58 6.99
CA HIS A 853 -6.80 -7.42 7.96
C HIS A 853 -7.31 -5.98 8.06
N CYS A 854 -6.77 -5.06 7.25
CA CYS A 854 -7.15 -3.66 7.22
C CYS A 854 -7.12 -3.13 5.78
N HIS A 855 -8.27 -3.16 5.10
CA HIS A 855 -8.38 -2.71 3.71
C HIS A 855 -9.63 -1.84 3.48
N ALA A 856 -9.45 -0.56 3.16
CA ALA A 856 -10.56 0.39 3.24
C ALA A 856 -11.57 0.29 2.09
N TRP A 857 -11.18 -0.32 0.97
CA TRP A 857 -12.10 -0.75 -0.10
C TRP A 857 -13.30 -1.58 0.39
N SER A 858 -13.21 -2.15 1.60
CA SER A 858 -14.20 -3.01 2.27
C SER A 858 -15.09 -2.23 3.22
N SER A 859 -14.99 -0.91 3.29
CA SER A 859 -15.76 -0.10 4.25
C SER A 859 -17.15 0.28 3.74
N ALA A 860 -17.75 -0.58 2.89
CA ALA A 860 -19.11 -0.42 2.35
C ALA A 860 -20.20 -0.14 3.42
N PRO A 861 -20.13 -0.65 4.66
CA PRO A 861 -21.09 -0.29 5.72
C PRO A 861 -21.22 1.22 5.96
N LEU A 862 -20.13 1.99 5.80
CA LEU A 862 -20.13 3.45 5.97
C LEU A 862 -21.05 4.16 4.97
N TYR A 863 -21.17 3.60 3.77
CA TYR A 863 -22.02 4.14 2.71
C TYR A 863 -23.47 3.67 2.88
N TYR A 864 -23.67 2.37 3.06
CA TYR A 864 -25.00 1.78 3.01
C TYR A 864 -25.80 1.94 4.30
N PHE A 865 -25.18 2.03 5.48
CA PHE A 865 -25.95 2.31 6.70
C PHE A 865 -26.56 3.70 6.67
N ASN A 866 -25.81 4.68 6.17
CA ASN A 866 -26.27 6.05 5.98
C ASN A 866 -27.41 6.14 4.96
N ARG A 867 -27.29 5.43 3.83
CA ARG A 867 -28.28 5.47 2.74
C ARG A 867 -29.52 4.62 2.98
N VAL A 868 -29.39 3.51 3.69
CA VAL A 868 -30.47 2.54 3.91
C VAL A 868 -31.10 2.73 5.28
N ILE A 869 -30.31 2.63 6.37
CA ILE A 869 -30.84 2.66 7.73
C ILE A 869 -31.22 4.08 8.14
N LEU A 870 -30.31 5.05 8.00
CA LEU A 870 -30.66 6.47 8.22
C LEU A 870 -31.51 7.02 7.07
N GLY A 871 -31.38 6.43 5.88
CA GLY A 871 -32.20 6.80 4.72
C GLY A 871 -31.78 8.08 4.02
N VAL A 872 -30.55 8.58 4.24
CA VAL A 872 -30.08 9.86 3.69
C VAL A 872 -29.55 9.68 2.27
N LYS A 873 -30.19 10.30 1.29
CA LYS A 873 -29.81 10.19 -0.13
C LYS A 873 -29.73 11.56 -0.80
N GLN A 874 -28.58 11.90 -1.35
CA GLN A 874 -28.40 13.10 -2.15
C GLN A 874 -29.18 13.01 -3.47
N LYS A 875 -29.89 14.08 -3.85
CA LYS A 875 -30.76 14.12 -5.04
C LYS A 875 -30.30 15.10 -6.13
N CYS A 876 -29.35 15.99 -5.83
CA CYS A 876 -28.72 16.87 -6.83
C CYS A 876 -27.23 17.05 -6.54
N ALA A 877 -26.47 17.52 -7.54
CA ALA A 877 -25.03 17.76 -7.40
C ALA A 877 -24.73 18.81 -6.30
N GLY A 878 -23.61 18.66 -5.61
CA GLY A 878 -23.17 19.60 -4.57
C GLY A 878 -23.93 19.53 -3.24
N GLY A 879 -24.86 18.57 -3.10
CA GLY A 879 -25.59 18.34 -1.85
C GLY A 879 -26.64 19.41 -1.53
N HIS A 880 -27.27 20.05 -2.52
CA HIS A 880 -28.30 21.07 -2.24
C HIS A 880 -29.69 20.47 -1.94
N ALA A 881 -29.91 19.19 -2.24
CA ALA A 881 -31.16 18.49 -2.00
C ALA A 881 -30.96 17.04 -1.56
N PHE A 882 -31.74 16.60 -0.58
CA PHE A 882 -31.74 15.25 -0.04
C PHE A 882 -33.14 14.65 0.08
N GLU A 883 -33.22 13.34 -0.13
CA GLU A 883 -34.35 12.51 0.25
C GLU A 883 -34.01 11.76 1.53
N ILE A 884 -34.93 11.75 2.49
CA ILE A 884 -34.83 11.00 3.74
C ILE A 884 -35.89 9.89 3.72
N SER A 885 -35.45 8.65 3.64
CA SER A 885 -36.33 7.47 3.62
C SER A 885 -35.72 6.32 4.40
N PRO A 886 -35.76 6.36 5.75
CA PRO A 886 -35.17 5.32 6.60
C PRO A 886 -35.77 3.95 6.31
N ARG A 887 -34.96 2.90 6.27
CA ARG A 887 -35.42 1.51 6.20
C ARG A 887 -35.19 0.87 7.55
N LEU A 888 -36.28 0.43 8.19
CA LEU A 888 -36.22 -0.02 9.58
C LEU A 888 -35.36 -1.28 9.77
N CYS A 889 -35.31 -2.19 8.79
CA CYS A 889 -34.42 -3.37 8.80
C CYS A 889 -34.48 -4.23 10.09
N GLY A 890 -35.62 -4.26 10.78
CA GLY A 890 -35.80 -4.97 12.06
C GLY A 890 -35.26 -4.23 13.29
N LEU A 891 -34.76 -3.00 13.14
CA LEU A 891 -34.25 -2.14 14.20
C LEU A 891 -35.39 -1.31 14.83
N THR A 892 -35.22 -0.94 16.10
CA THR A 892 -36.19 -0.12 16.85
C THR A 892 -35.84 1.36 16.85
N TRP A 893 -34.56 1.70 16.69
CA TRP A 893 -34.11 3.08 16.52
C TRP A 893 -32.79 3.12 15.74
N ALA A 894 -32.52 4.26 15.09
CA ALA A 894 -31.20 4.62 14.61
C ALA A 894 -31.02 6.15 14.62
N ASN A 895 -29.79 6.59 14.85
CA ASN A 895 -29.39 7.98 14.72
C ASN A 895 -28.02 8.09 14.05
N GLY A 896 -27.77 9.21 13.40
CA GLY A 896 -26.48 9.47 12.80
C GLY A 896 -26.47 10.71 11.94
N THR A 897 -25.26 11.03 11.47
CA THR A 897 -24.97 12.22 10.67
C THR A 897 -24.25 11.80 9.40
N VAL A 898 -24.59 12.44 8.28
CA VAL A 898 -23.91 12.29 7.00
C VAL A 898 -23.35 13.64 6.60
N SER A 899 -22.04 13.71 6.36
CA SER A 899 -21.40 14.90 5.83
C SER A 899 -21.82 15.13 4.36
N SER A 900 -22.10 16.39 4.02
CA SER A 900 -22.37 16.82 2.64
C SER A 900 -21.58 18.06 2.27
N GLY A 901 -21.52 18.37 0.97
CA GLY A 901 -20.92 19.62 0.47
C GLY A 901 -21.54 20.90 1.02
N GLN A 902 -22.75 20.85 1.59
CA GLN A 902 -23.43 22.00 2.21
C GLN A 902 -23.41 22.00 3.75
N GLY A 903 -22.79 20.99 4.36
CA GLY A 903 -22.79 20.76 5.80
C GLY A 903 -23.49 19.46 6.21
N PRO A 904 -23.49 19.13 7.51
CA PRO A 904 -23.97 17.83 8.00
C PRO A 904 -25.50 17.69 7.91
N ILE A 905 -25.97 16.50 7.52
CA ILE A 905 -27.39 16.09 7.58
C ILE A 905 -27.53 15.04 8.68
N SER A 906 -28.27 15.36 9.75
CA SER A 906 -28.51 14.44 10.86
C SER A 906 -29.92 13.89 10.79
N VAL A 907 -30.05 12.57 10.99
CA VAL A 907 -31.32 11.86 11.05
C VAL A 907 -31.35 11.02 12.30
N GLU A 908 -32.45 11.11 13.02
CA GLU A 908 -32.78 10.25 14.16
C GLU A 908 -34.18 9.71 13.92
N TRP A 909 -34.39 8.42 14.16
CA TRP A 909 -35.71 7.85 14.15
C TRP A 909 -35.86 6.79 15.23
N GLN A 910 -37.08 6.69 15.76
CA GLN A 910 -37.45 5.71 16.78
C GLN A 910 -38.85 5.16 16.47
N ARG A 911 -38.99 3.84 16.60
CA ARG A 911 -40.28 3.16 16.46
C ARG A 911 -40.81 2.73 17.82
N ASN A 912 -41.96 3.27 18.19
CA ASN A 912 -42.72 2.94 19.40
C ASN A 912 -44.07 2.33 18.98
N GLY A 913 -44.13 1.00 18.88
CA GLY A 913 -45.32 0.29 18.40
C GLY A 913 -45.64 0.62 16.92
N ARG A 914 -46.74 1.34 16.69
CA ARG A 914 -47.17 1.83 15.36
C ARG A 914 -46.66 3.23 15.02
N LEU A 915 -46.15 3.97 16.00
CA LEU A 915 -45.60 5.31 15.77
C LEU A 915 -44.13 5.22 15.35
N LEU A 916 -43.78 5.89 14.26
CA LEU A 916 -42.41 6.16 13.83
C LEU A 916 -42.15 7.66 13.94
N GLU A 917 -41.33 8.04 14.91
CA GLU A 917 -40.87 9.42 15.08
C GLU A 917 -39.58 9.60 14.30
N VAL A 918 -39.49 10.64 13.47
CA VAL A 918 -38.31 10.94 12.65
C VAL A 918 -37.96 12.42 12.84
N LYS A 919 -36.76 12.66 13.34
CA LYS A 919 -36.17 14.00 13.49
C LYS A 919 -35.07 14.19 12.45
N ILE A 920 -35.13 15.30 11.75
CA ILE A 920 -34.18 15.64 10.68
C ILE A 920 -33.59 17.02 10.99
N THR A 921 -32.27 17.15 10.84
CA THR A 921 -31.58 18.43 10.97
C THR A 921 -30.64 18.62 9.79
N SER A 922 -30.77 19.75 9.11
CA SER A 922 -29.98 20.13 7.94
C SER A 922 -29.69 21.63 7.95
N PRO A 923 -28.67 22.10 7.18
CA PRO A 923 -28.48 23.51 6.92
C PRO A 923 -29.74 24.14 6.29
N LYS A 924 -30.06 25.39 6.65
CA LYS A 924 -31.31 26.06 6.22
C LYS A 924 -31.50 26.16 4.71
N HIS A 925 -30.41 26.20 3.94
CA HIS A 925 -30.43 26.34 2.48
C HIS A 925 -30.47 24.98 1.75
N VAL A 926 -30.44 23.86 2.48
CA VAL A 926 -30.52 22.51 1.91
C VAL A 926 -31.96 22.06 1.89
N LYS A 927 -32.46 21.68 0.71
CA LYS A 927 -33.82 21.14 0.55
C LYS A 927 -33.86 19.69 1.00
N VAL A 928 -34.81 19.34 1.86
CA VAL A 928 -34.98 17.96 2.33
C VAL A 928 -36.41 17.50 2.10
N LYS A 929 -36.57 16.27 1.59
CA LYS A 929 -37.87 15.63 1.38
C LYS A 929 -37.91 14.29 2.10
N PHE A 930 -38.89 14.09 2.98
CA PHE A 930 -39.17 12.77 3.53
C PHE A 930 -39.96 11.92 2.52
N ALA A 931 -39.58 10.66 2.32
CA ALA A 931 -40.27 9.73 1.43
C ALA A 931 -40.67 8.45 2.16
N ARG A 932 -41.94 8.05 2.06
CA ARG A 932 -42.43 6.77 2.58
C ARG A 932 -41.90 5.59 1.76
N ASN A 933 -41.67 4.46 2.43
CA ASN A 933 -41.26 3.22 1.79
C ASN A 933 -41.98 2.01 2.42
N THR A 934 -41.69 0.81 1.92
CA THR A 934 -42.38 -0.43 2.34
C THR A 934 -42.18 -0.77 3.81
N SER A 935 -41.08 -0.34 4.45
CA SER A 935 -40.85 -0.57 5.89
C SER A 935 -41.73 0.30 6.79
N HIS A 936 -42.33 1.37 6.24
CA HIS A 936 -43.27 2.23 6.95
C HIS A 936 -44.73 1.79 6.80
N LYS A 937 -44.98 0.66 6.12
CA LYS A 937 -46.35 0.18 5.88
C LYS A 937 -47.04 -0.07 7.22
N ARG A 938 -48.21 0.56 7.41
CA ARG A 938 -49.02 0.52 8.66
C ARG A 938 -48.37 1.23 9.88
N LEU A 939 -47.45 2.16 9.64
CA LEU A 939 -46.92 3.04 10.69
C LEU A 939 -47.46 4.47 10.55
N ASP A 940 -47.77 5.08 11.68
CA ASP A 940 -48.04 6.52 11.80
C ASP A 940 -46.70 7.24 11.88
N ILE A 941 -46.49 8.27 11.05
CA ILE A 941 -45.20 8.96 10.95
C ILE A 941 -45.34 10.36 11.51
N LYS A 942 -44.52 10.66 12.51
CA LYS A 942 -44.38 12.00 13.10
C LYS A 942 -43.02 12.56 12.70
N LEU A 943 -43.02 13.71 12.02
CA LEU A 943 -41.80 14.41 11.60
C LEU A 943 -41.54 15.59 12.54
N GLU A 944 -40.35 15.67 13.13
CA GLU A 944 -39.92 16.77 14.00
C GLU A 944 -38.82 17.62 13.34
N HIS A 945 -38.90 18.95 13.55
CA HIS A 945 -38.01 19.96 12.97
C HIS A 945 -37.93 19.97 11.43
N PHE A 946 -39.09 19.91 10.77
CA PHE A 946 -39.19 19.92 9.31
C PHE A 946 -39.95 21.16 8.81
N LYS A 947 -39.32 22.03 8.01
CA LYS A 947 -40.01 23.06 7.22
C LYS A 947 -40.14 22.55 5.78
N PHE A 948 -41.36 22.48 5.26
CA PHE A 948 -41.62 22.18 3.86
C PHE A 948 -41.24 23.38 2.99
N ASP A 949 -40.25 23.23 2.12
CA ASP A 949 -40.20 24.00 0.87
C ASP A 949 -40.50 23.00 -0.25
N ALA A 950 -41.65 23.18 -0.90
CA ALA A 950 -42.04 22.36 -2.04
C ALA A 950 -41.00 22.51 -3.18
N LEU A 951 -40.60 21.38 -3.76
CA LEU A 951 -39.83 21.33 -5.00
C LEU A 951 -40.83 21.12 -6.14
N GLU A 952 -41.00 22.14 -6.98
CA GLU A 952 -41.51 22.00 -8.35
C GLU A 952 -40.53 21.20 -9.21
#